data_AF-A0A7H4MUN9-F1
#
_entry.id   AF-A0A7H4MUN9-F1
#
_cell.length_a   1.000
_cell.length_b   1.000
_cell.length_c   1.000
_cell.angle_alpha   90.00
_cell.angle_beta   90.00
_cell.angle_gamma   90.00
#
_symmetry.space_group_name_H-M   'P 1'
#
loop_
_entity.id
_entity.type
_entity.pdbx_description
1 polymer ?
#
loop_
_entity_poly.entity_id
_entity_poly.type
_entity_poly.pdbx_seq_one_letter_code
_entity_poly.pdbx_strand_id
1 'polypeptide(L)'
;MFILETLNFVVDILKVPSVLVGLIALIGLVAQKKSFSDVVKGTIKTILGFIVLGGGATVLVGSLNPLGGMFEHAFNIQGIIPNNEAIVSIALEKYGASTALIMAFGMVANIVVARFTRLKYIFLTGHHTFYMACMIGVILTVAGFEGVGLVFTGSLILGLVMAFFPALAQRYMKRITGTDDIAFGHFGTLGYVLSGWIGSVCGKGSRSTEEMNLPKNLSFLRDSSISISLTMMIIYLIMAVSAGREYVESTFSGGQNYLVYAIIMAITFAAGVFIILQGVRLILAEIVPAFTGFSEKLVPNARPALDCPVVYPYAPNAVLIGFLFSFLGGLVGLFLCGQFKWVLILPGVVPHFFTGATAGVFGNATGGRRGAMIGAFANGLLITFLPVLLLPVLGAIGFANTTFSDADFGAVGIVLGNLARYLSPFAITGLVVALFCAAGGVQRFCEKETCGRRRAGEQRSEIMNVQEVTNLARDIRVATLKSLTDLGFGHYGGSMSVVETLAVLYGAVMKIDPADPDWPERDYFVLSKGHAGPALYSTLAIKGYFPMEELSTLNQNGTRLPSHPDRLKTRGVDATTGSLGQGISIAGGMALSHKLAGRANRVFCIVGDGELNEGQCWEAFQFIAHHRLNNLTVFVDWNKLQLDGRLDEIIRAFNLEDKFRAFGFEVVTVKGDDIPGCWPRFNPYLPSMRARAWLFSIA
;
A
#
# COMPACT_ATOMS: atom_id res chain seq x y z
N MET A 1 25.12 -14.42 -46.20
CA MET A 1 26.08 -13.70 -45.33
C MET A 1 25.39 -12.55 -44.61
N PHE A 2 24.89 -11.52 -45.30
CA PHE A 2 24.16 -10.39 -44.69
C PHE A 2 22.95 -10.78 -43.81
N ILE A 3 22.12 -11.73 -44.24
CA ILE A 3 20.98 -12.21 -43.43
C ILE A 3 21.47 -12.90 -42.14
N LEU A 4 22.54 -13.68 -42.21
CA LEU A 4 23.12 -14.39 -41.07
C LEU A 4 23.78 -13.41 -40.09
N GLU A 5 24.49 -12.40 -40.62
CA GLU A 5 25.07 -11.30 -39.81
C GLU A 5 23.98 -10.45 -39.16
N THR A 6 22.88 -10.17 -39.86
CA THR A 6 21.74 -9.43 -39.30
C THR A 6 21.04 -10.27 -38.22
N LEU A 7 20.85 -11.57 -38.44
CA LEU A 7 20.30 -12.49 -37.44
C LEU A 7 21.21 -12.59 -36.22
N ASN A 8 22.51 -12.73 -36.42
CA ASN A 8 23.49 -12.78 -35.33
C ASN A 8 23.52 -11.47 -34.55
N PHE A 9 23.47 -10.32 -35.23
CA PHE A 9 23.37 -9.01 -34.60
C PHE A 9 22.11 -8.87 -33.73
N VAL A 10 20.95 -9.28 -34.25
CA VAL A 10 19.68 -9.27 -33.49
C VAL A 10 19.76 -10.23 -32.30
N VAL A 11 20.29 -11.43 -32.50
CA VAL A 11 20.47 -12.43 -31.45
C VAL A 11 21.42 -11.91 -30.37
N ASP A 12 22.52 -11.28 -30.74
CA ASP A 12 23.49 -10.73 -29.79
C ASP A 12 22.92 -9.55 -29.01
N ILE A 13 22.11 -8.69 -29.64
CA ILE A 13 21.31 -7.67 -28.93
C ILE A 13 20.40 -8.30 -27.89
N LEU A 14 19.69 -9.37 -28.24
CA LEU A 14 18.74 -10.05 -27.35
C LEU A 14 19.43 -10.86 -26.24
N LYS A 15 20.69 -11.24 -26.42
CA LYS A 15 21.51 -11.89 -25.38
C LYS A 15 21.98 -10.93 -24.29
N VAL A 16 22.07 -9.62 -24.57
CA VAL A 16 22.48 -8.62 -23.57
C VAL A 16 21.30 -8.30 -22.65
N PRO A 17 21.32 -8.69 -21.35
CA PRO A 17 20.15 -8.57 -20.48
C PRO A 17 19.64 -7.13 -20.33
N SER A 18 20.56 -6.15 -20.22
CA SER A 18 20.20 -4.73 -20.08
C SER A 18 19.40 -4.21 -21.28
N VAL A 19 19.81 -4.60 -22.49
CA VAL A 19 19.14 -4.21 -23.74
C VAL A 19 17.79 -4.90 -23.86
N LEU A 20 17.70 -6.19 -23.53
CA LEU A 20 16.44 -6.93 -23.52
C LEU A 20 15.40 -6.30 -22.58
N VAL A 21 15.80 -5.92 -21.35
CA VAL A 21 14.90 -5.25 -20.40
C VAL A 21 14.48 -3.87 -20.93
N GLY A 22 15.40 -3.14 -21.56
CA GLY A 22 15.10 -1.89 -22.26
C GLY A 22 14.03 -2.06 -23.35
N LEU A 23 14.12 -3.11 -24.18
CA LEU A 23 13.13 -3.41 -25.20
C LEU A 23 11.76 -3.75 -24.62
N ILE A 24 11.70 -4.45 -23.49
CA ILE A 24 10.45 -4.72 -22.78
C ILE A 24 9.81 -3.40 -22.29
N ALA A 25 10.61 -2.50 -21.71
CA ALA A 25 10.13 -1.18 -21.30
C ALA A 25 9.65 -0.36 -22.51
N LEU A 26 10.38 -0.41 -23.63
CA LEU A 26 9.97 0.24 -24.89
C LEU A 26 8.59 -0.23 -25.33
N ILE A 27 8.38 -1.55 -25.42
CA ILE A 27 7.09 -2.14 -25.82
C ILE A 27 5.99 -1.71 -24.85
N GLY A 28 6.25 -1.76 -23.54
CA GLY A 28 5.31 -1.37 -22.50
C GLY A 28 4.91 0.11 -22.58
N LEU A 29 5.86 1.01 -22.85
CA LEU A 29 5.62 2.45 -22.98
C LEU A 29 4.88 2.80 -24.28
N VAL A 30 5.20 2.12 -25.38
CA VAL A 30 4.45 2.22 -26.65
C VAL A 30 3.02 1.74 -26.48
N ALA A 31 2.81 0.61 -25.81
CA ALA A 31 1.47 0.06 -25.55
C ALA A 31 0.60 1.00 -24.69
N GLN A 32 1.22 1.79 -23.80
CA GLN A 32 0.55 2.84 -23.03
C GLN A 32 0.27 4.12 -23.82
N LYS A 33 0.67 4.19 -25.10
CA LYS A 33 0.56 5.39 -25.94
C LYS A 33 1.27 6.61 -25.33
N LYS A 34 2.42 6.38 -24.67
CA LYS A 34 3.28 7.47 -24.17
C LYS A 34 3.91 8.24 -25.33
N SER A 35 4.36 9.47 -25.07
CA SER A 35 5.00 10.27 -26.11
C SER A 35 6.29 9.61 -26.60
N PHE A 36 6.71 9.90 -27.84
CA PHE A 36 7.99 9.41 -28.37
C PHE A 36 9.16 9.74 -27.43
N SER A 37 9.17 10.96 -26.86
CA SER A 37 10.19 11.38 -25.91
C SER A 37 10.21 10.51 -24.65
N ASP A 38 9.04 10.18 -24.11
CA ASP A 38 8.92 9.34 -22.91
C ASP A 38 9.32 7.89 -23.20
N VAL A 39 8.95 7.36 -24.37
CA VAL A 39 9.35 6.00 -24.78
C VAL A 39 10.87 5.89 -24.88
N VAL A 40 11.53 6.84 -25.54
CA VAL A 40 13.00 6.85 -25.67
C VAL A 40 13.65 7.01 -24.28
N LYS A 41 13.20 7.98 -23.47
CA LYS A 41 13.74 8.20 -22.13
C LYS A 41 13.61 6.97 -21.25
N GLY A 42 12.42 6.36 -21.20
CA GLY A 42 12.17 5.19 -20.36
C GLY A 42 12.95 3.96 -20.80
N THR A 43 13.07 3.74 -22.11
CA THR A 43 13.92 2.67 -22.68
C THR A 43 15.38 2.83 -22.25
N ILE A 44 15.96 4.01 -22.46
CA ILE A 44 17.38 4.28 -22.13
C ILE A 44 17.62 4.22 -20.63
N LYS A 45 16.73 4.80 -19.80
CA LYS A 45 16.84 4.73 -18.33
C LYS A 45 16.80 3.31 -17.81
N THR A 46 15.99 2.45 -18.42
CA THR A 46 15.90 1.04 -18.06
C THR A 46 17.23 0.32 -18.34
N ILE A 47 17.81 0.54 -19.52
CA ILE A 47 19.13 -0.01 -19.88
C ILE A 47 20.21 0.50 -18.91
N LEU A 48 20.23 1.82 -18.68
CA LEU A 48 21.18 2.47 -17.77
C LEU A 48 21.06 1.93 -16.35
N GLY A 49 19.83 1.76 -15.85
CA GLY A 49 19.59 1.22 -14.51
C GLY A 49 20.17 -0.19 -14.33
N PHE A 50 20.08 -1.02 -15.36
CA PHE A 50 20.69 -2.37 -15.35
C PHE A 50 22.22 -2.33 -15.35
N ILE A 51 22.82 -1.39 -16.09
CA ILE A 51 24.29 -1.19 -16.08
C ILE A 51 24.75 -0.68 -14.69
N VAL A 52 24.03 0.28 -14.11
CA VAL A 52 24.33 0.80 -12.75
C VAL A 52 24.21 -0.32 -11.71
N LEU A 53 23.19 -1.18 -11.83
CA LEU A 53 23.02 -2.35 -10.98
C LEU A 53 24.24 -3.27 -11.05
N GLY A 54 24.71 -3.60 -12.27
CA GLY A 54 25.92 -4.40 -12.47
C GLY A 54 27.18 -3.76 -11.87
N GLY A 55 27.35 -2.44 -12.03
CA GLY A 55 28.47 -1.72 -11.40
C GLY A 55 28.44 -1.79 -9.87
N GLY A 56 27.26 -1.63 -9.26
CA GLY A 56 27.08 -1.76 -7.81
C GLY A 56 27.35 -3.20 -7.32
N ALA A 57 26.99 -4.20 -8.12
CA ALA A 57 27.29 -5.61 -7.87
C ALA A 57 28.78 -5.86 -7.69
N THR A 58 29.59 -5.35 -8.63
CA THR A 58 31.05 -5.50 -8.59
C THR A 58 31.65 -4.89 -7.33
N VAL A 59 31.21 -3.68 -6.96
CA VAL A 59 31.66 -3.01 -5.73
C VAL A 59 31.27 -3.82 -4.49
N LEU A 60 30.03 -4.32 -4.44
CA LEU A 60 29.52 -5.09 -3.32
C LEU A 60 30.26 -6.43 -3.17
N VAL A 61 30.35 -7.23 -4.24
CA VAL A 61 31.02 -8.54 -4.23
C VAL A 61 32.51 -8.39 -3.91
N GLY A 62 33.15 -7.33 -4.44
CA GLY A 62 34.52 -6.98 -4.10
C GLY A 62 34.74 -6.73 -2.61
N SER A 63 33.69 -6.35 -1.88
CA SER A 63 33.72 -6.30 -0.42
C SER A 63 33.44 -7.64 0.25
N LEU A 64 32.45 -8.40 -0.19
CA LEU A 64 32.12 -9.67 0.45
C LEU A 64 33.24 -10.73 0.40
N ASN A 65 34.05 -10.75 -0.66
CA ASN A 65 35.10 -11.75 -0.82
C ASN A 65 36.17 -11.71 0.29
N PRO A 66 36.80 -10.55 0.59
CA PRO A 66 37.69 -10.42 1.75
C PRO A 66 37.05 -10.83 3.08
N LEU A 67 35.79 -10.46 3.28
CA LEU A 67 35.08 -10.80 4.52
C LEU A 67 34.88 -12.32 4.67
N GLY A 68 34.48 -12.99 3.59
CA GLY A 68 34.38 -14.46 3.55
C GLY A 68 35.72 -15.14 3.82
N GLY A 69 36.81 -14.65 3.21
CA GLY A 69 38.15 -15.20 3.42
C GLY A 69 38.69 -14.98 4.85
N MET A 70 38.46 -13.80 5.44
CA MET A 70 38.79 -13.55 6.85
C MET A 70 38.02 -14.50 7.79
N PHE A 71 36.74 -14.71 7.50
CA PHE A 71 35.90 -15.62 8.29
C PHE A 71 36.39 -17.07 8.17
N GLU A 72 36.64 -17.54 6.95
CA GLU A 72 37.13 -18.89 6.69
C GLU A 72 38.47 -19.14 7.37
N HIS A 73 39.40 -18.19 7.30
CA HIS A 73 40.69 -18.30 7.99
C HIS A 73 40.56 -18.30 9.52
N ALA A 74 39.71 -17.43 10.07
CA ALA A 74 39.54 -17.31 11.51
C ALA A 74 38.86 -18.53 12.15
N PHE A 75 37.91 -19.16 11.44
CA PHE A 75 37.04 -20.18 12.02
C PHE A 75 37.10 -21.54 11.31
N ASN A 76 37.89 -21.69 10.23
CA ASN A 76 37.95 -22.87 9.36
C ASN A 76 36.57 -23.34 8.86
N ILE A 77 35.63 -22.41 8.69
CA ILE A 77 34.26 -22.66 8.24
C ILE A 77 33.86 -21.53 7.30
N GLN A 78 33.15 -21.84 6.21
CA GLN A 78 32.63 -20.81 5.30
C GLN A 78 31.47 -20.03 5.95
N GLY A 79 31.58 -18.71 5.92
CA GLY A 79 30.53 -17.78 6.35
C GLY A 79 29.79 -17.18 5.16
N ILE A 80 28.46 -17.13 5.23
CA ILE A 80 27.60 -16.55 4.19
C ILE A 80 26.81 -15.38 4.78
N ILE A 81 26.78 -14.25 4.08
CA ILE A 81 26.00 -13.07 4.46
C ILE A 81 24.77 -12.96 3.56
N PRO A 82 23.55 -13.20 4.07
CA PRO A 82 22.34 -13.04 3.28
C PRO A 82 22.13 -11.59 2.86
N ASN A 83 22.00 -11.35 1.56
CA ASN A 83 21.73 -10.06 0.95
C ASN A 83 21.11 -10.28 -0.45
N ASN A 84 19.84 -9.92 -0.60
CA ASN A 84 19.10 -10.16 -1.84
C ASN A 84 19.71 -9.41 -3.04
N GLU A 85 20.14 -8.16 -2.82
CA GLU A 85 20.74 -7.31 -3.84
C GLU A 85 22.01 -7.97 -4.41
N ALA A 86 22.86 -8.47 -3.52
CA ALA A 86 24.12 -9.12 -3.85
C ALA A 86 23.91 -10.41 -4.65
N ILE A 87 23.12 -11.35 -4.12
CA ILE A 87 22.93 -12.65 -4.77
C ILE A 87 22.23 -12.51 -6.13
N VAL A 88 21.25 -11.61 -6.22
CA VAL A 88 20.56 -11.36 -7.50
C VAL A 88 21.54 -10.77 -8.49
N SER A 89 22.36 -9.81 -8.09
CA SER A 89 23.30 -9.18 -9.01
C SER A 89 24.30 -10.18 -9.63
N ILE A 90 24.80 -11.14 -8.84
CA ILE A 90 25.63 -12.26 -9.32
C ILE A 90 24.82 -13.15 -10.28
N ALA A 91 23.59 -13.48 -9.92
CA ALA A 91 22.74 -14.33 -10.73
C ALA A 91 22.36 -13.70 -12.08
N LEU A 92 22.24 -12.38 -12.16
CA LEU A 92 21.86 -11.67 -13.39
C LEU A 92 22.90 -11.77 -14.50
N GLU A 93 24.18 -12.00 -14.18
CA GLU A 93 25.23 -12.23 -15.19
C GLU A 93 24.88 -13.44 -16.08
N LYS A 94 24.28 -14.47 -15.49
CA LYS A 94 23.92 -15.71 -16.19
C LYS A 94 22.42 -15.82 -16.52
N TYR A 95 21.56 -15.29 -15.65
CA TYR A 95 20.11 -15.50 -15.71
C TYR A 95 19.32 -14.21 -15.95
N GLY A 96 19.99 -13.11 -16.33
CA GLY A 96 19.34 -11.80 -16.45
C GLY A 96 18.17 -11.77 -17.45
N ALA A 97 18.33 -12.41 -18.61
CA ALA A 97 17.28 -12.46 -19.63
C ALA A 97 16.04 -13.22 -19.17
N SER A 98 16.21 -14.43 -18.62
CA SER A 98 15.09 -15.23 -18.10
C SER A 98 14.41 -14.52 -16.93
N THR A 99 15.19 -13.89 -16.04
CA THR A 99 14.70 -13.12 -14.90
C THR A 99 13.76 -11.98 -15.34
N ALA A 100 14.19 -11.18 -16.33
CA ALA A 100 13.40 -10.06 -16.83
C ALA A 100 12.07 -10.53 -17.47
N LEU A 101 12.12 -11.62 -18.24
CA LEU A 101 10.94 -12.20 -18.88
C LEU A 101 9.98 -12.80 -17.83
N ILE A 102 10.49 -13.56 -16.86
CA ILE A 102 9.70 -14.10 -15.75
C ILE A 102 9.05 -12.97 -14.95
N MET A 103 9.76 -11.88 -14.68
CA MET A 103 9.18 -10.70 -14.03
C MET A 103 8.03 -10.13 -14.85
N ALA A 104 8.27 -9.80 -16.13
CA ALA A 104 7.28 -9.15 -16.98
C ALA A 104 6.00 -9.99 -17.13
N PHE A 105 6.14 -11.27 -17.49
CA PHE A 105 5.01 -12.17 -17.64
C PHE A 105 4.42 -12.62 -16.30
N GLY A 106 5.21 -12.66 -15.23
CA GLY A 106 4.73 -12.93 -13.88
C GLY A 106 3.86 -11.81 -13.33
N MET A 107 4.16 -10.54 -13.65
CA MET A 107 3.28 -9.41 -13.34
C MET A 107 1.94 -9.53 -14.08
N VAL A 108 1.96 -9.94 -15.35
CA VAL A 108 0.73 -10.28 -16.09
C VAL A 108 -0.02 -11.43 -15.42
N ALA A 109 0.68 -12.48 -15.01
CA ALA A 109 0.08 -13.61 -14.29
C ALA A 109 -0.54 -13.18 -12.96
N ASN A 110 0.08 -12.26 -12.20
CA ASN A 110 -0.51 -11.69 -10.99
C ASN A 110 -1.79 -10.89 -11.29
N ILE A 111 -1.83 -10.10 -12.37
CA ILE A 111 -3.06 -9.43 -12.82
C ILE A 111 -4.15 -10.45 -13.16
N VAL A 112 -3.81 -11.55 -13.85
CA VAL A 112 -4.76 -12.62 -14.19
C VAL A 112 -5.31 -13.26 -12.91
N VAL A 113 -4.45 -13.62 -11.95
CA VAL A 113 -4.88 -14.15 -10.65
C VAL A 113 -5.79 -13.14 -9.94
N ALA A 114 -5.40 -11.88 -9.85
CA ALA A 114 -6.20 -10.86 -9.17
C ALA A 114 -7.52 -10.55 -9.88
N ARG A 115 -7.55 -10.65 -11.21
CA ARG A 115 -8.76 -10.45 -12.02
C ARG A 115 -9.79 -11.55 -11.75
N PHE A 116 -9.36 -12.80 -11.85
CA PHE A 116 -10.26 -13.96 -11.91
C PHE A 116 -10.43 -14.69 -10.58
N THR A 117 -9.69 -14.33 -9.53
CA THR A 117 -9.81 -14.94 -8.20
C THR A 117 -10.22 -13.92 -7.12
N ARG A 118 -10.44 -14.39 -5.88
CA ARG A 118 -10.67 -13.52 -4.71
C ARG A 118 -9.40 -12.84 -4.20
N LEU A 119 -8.23 -13.25 -4.67
CA LEU A 119 -6.95 -12.67 -4.28
C LEU A 119 -6.75 -11.35 -5.03
N LYS A 120 -7.47 -10.30 -4.62
CA LYS A 120 -7.46 -8.97 -5.28
C LYS A 120 -6.16 -8.18 -5.06
N TYR A 121 -5.02 -8.85 -4.91
CA TYR A 121 -3.75 -8.22 -4.56
C TYR A 121 -2.90 -8.01 -5.80
N ILE A 122 -2.54 -6.75 -6.06
CA ILE A 122 -1.60 -6.38 -7.11
C ILE A 122 -0.27 -6.05 -6.45
N PHE A 123 0.75 -6.84 -6.74
CA PHE A 123 2.06 -6.69 -6.10
C PHE A 123 2.86 -5.59 -6.81
N LEU A 124 3.12 -4.49 -6.10
CA LEU A 124 3.72 -3.28 -6.68
C LEU A 124 5.17 -3.04 -6.26
N THR A 125 5.73 -3.91 -5.44
CA THR A 125 7.14 -3.82 -5.01
C THR A 125 8.04 -4.46 -6.05
N GLY A 126 8.26 -3.73 -7.15
CA GLY A 126 8.91 -4.26 -8.34
C GLY A 126 10.32 -4.82 -8.11
N HIS A 127 11.10 -4.31 -7.15
CA HIS A 127 12.45 -4.82 -6.88
C HIS A 127 12.40 -6.22 -6.26
N HIS A 128 11.51 -6.43 -5.29
CA HIS A 128 11.26 -7.78 -4.75
C HIS A 128 10.69 -8.71 -5.81
N THR A 129 9.78 -8.23 -6.67
CA THR A 129 9.29 -9.01 -7.82
C THR A 129 10.44 -9.47 -8.72
N PHE A 130 11.38 -8.57 -9.03
CA PHE A 130 12.55 -8.87 -9.83
C PHE A 130 13.48 -9.89 -9.14
N TYR A 131 13.71 -9.74 -7.83
CA TYR A 131 14.53 -10.67 -7.05
C TYR A 131 13.92 -12.07 -7.00
N MET A 132 12.60 -12.16 -6.83
CA MET A 132 11.90 -13.45 -6.78
C MET A 132 11.84 -14.11 -8.16
N ALA A 133 11.65 -13.31 -9.21
CA ALA A 133 11.79 -13.77 -10.60
C ALA A 133 13.18 -14.39 -10.84
N CYS A 134 14.22 -13.75 -10.31
CA CYS A 134 15.59 -14.22 -10.44
C CYS A 134 15.79 -15.56 -9.74
N MET A 135 15.38 -15.67 -8.49
CA MET A 135 15.49 -16.92 -7.72
C MET A 135 14.72 -18.06 -8.38
N ILE A 136 13.47 -17.82 -8.80
CA ILE A 136 12.66 -18.82 -9.52
C ILE A 136 13.36 -19.22 -10.81
N GLY A 137 13.90 -18.25 -11.57
CA GLY A 137 14.63 -18.49 -12.80
C GLY A 137 15.88 -19.36 -12.58
N VAL A 138 16.67 -19.07 -11.54
CA VAL A 138 17.84 -19.88 -11.16
C VAL A 138 17.42 -21.31 -10.85
N ILE A 139 16.47 -21.50 -9.95
CA ILE A 139 16.08 -22.84 -9.47
C ILE A 139 15.48 -23.67 -10.60
N LEU A 140 14.63 -23.09 -11.44
CA LEU A 140 14.07 -23.80 -12.59
C LEU A 140 15.17 -24.13 -13.62
N THR A 141 16.14 -23.25 -13.84
CA THR A 141 17.25 -23.56 -14.75
C THR A 141 18.11 -24.70 -14.19
N VAL A 142 18.38 -24.71 -12.89
CA VAL A 142 19.04 -25.83 -12.19
C VAL A 142 18.23 -27.12 -12.29
N ALA A 143 16.89 -27.02 -12.33
CA ALA A 143 15.97 -28.12 -12.54
C ALA A 143 15.88 -28.59 -14.02
N GLY A 144 16.65 -28.01 -14.94
CA GLY A 144 16.68 -28.38 -16.35
C GLY A 144 15.61 -27.72 -17.23
N PHE A 145 14.98 -26.64 -16.77
CA PHE A 145 14.09 -25.85 -17.61
C PHE A 145 14.87 -24.92 -18.54
N GLU A 146 14.44 -24.84 -19.80
CA GLU A 146 15.02 -23.96 -20.81
C GLU A 146 13.93 -23.23 -21.61
N GLY A 147 14.34 -22.14 -22.27
CA GLY A 147 13.52 -21.40 -23.23
C GLY A 147 12.13 -21.01 -22.72
N VAL A 148 11.10 -21.33 -23.50
CA VAL A 148 9.71 -20.94 -23.20
C VAL A 148 9.18 -21.64 -21.95
N GLY A 149 9.56 -22.90 -21.70
CA GLY A 149 9.09 -23.66 -20.54
C GLY A 149 9.53 -23.03 -19.22
N LEU A 150 10.77 -22.53 -19.18
CA LEU A 150 11.33 -21.78 -18.05
C LEU A 150 10.52 -20.52 -17.77
N VAL A 151 10.33 -19.68 -18.80
CA VAL A 151 9.64 -18.39 -18.66
C VAL A 151 8.18 -18.60 -18.28
N PHE A 152 7.48 -19.51 -18.94
CA PHE A 152 6.07 -19.79 -18.69
C PHE A 152 5.84 -20.27 -17.26
N THR A 153 6.55 -21.31 -16.84
CA THR A 153 6.40 -21.90 -15.50
C THR A 153 6.80 -20.91 -14.42
N GLY A 154 7.93 -20.22 -14.60
CA GLY A 154 8.41 -19.21 -13.65
C GLY A 154 7.42 -18.06 -13.49
N SER A 155 6.81 -17.61 -14.58
CA SER A 155 5.82 -16.51 -14.56
C SER A 155 4.56 -16.89 -13.80
N LEU A 156 4.05 -18.11 -13.98
CA LEU A 156 2.87 -18.58 -13.24
C LEU A 156 3.16 -18.72 -11.74
N ILE A 157 4.33 -19.27 -11.37
CA ILE A 157 4.77 -19.35 -9.97
C ILE A 157 4.84 -17.94 -9.38
N LEU A 158 5.54 -17.01 -10.06
CA LEU A 158 5.70 -15.64 -9.60
C LEU A 158 4.35 -14.95 -9.42
N GLY A 159 3.44 -15.09 -10.40
CA GLY A 159 2.09 -14.53 -10.34
C GLY A 159 1.26 -15.03 -9.15
N LEU A 160 1.38 -16.32 -8.82
CA LEU A 160 0.71 -16.93 -7.66
C LEU A 160 1.27 -16.44 -6.33
N VAL A 161 2.60 -16.42 -6.17
CA VAL A 161 3.21 -15.97 -4.90
C VAL A 161 2.95 -14.49 -4.65
N MET A 162 2.92 -13.67 -5.70
CA MET A 162 2.55 -12.25 -5.63
C MET A 162 1.10 -12.01 -5.23
N ALA A 163 0.21 -12.99 -5.36
CA ALA A 163 -1.16 -12.91 -4.86
C ALA A 163 -1.32 -13.57 -3.48
N PHE A 164 -0.59 -14.66 -3.23
CA PHE A 164 -0.68 -15.48 -2.03
C PHE A 164 -0.12 -14.78 -0.78
N PHE A 165 1.10 -14.23 -0.86
CA PHE A 165 1.73 -13.62 0.31
C PHE A 165 0.98 -12.37 0.81
N PRO A 166 0.56 -11.42 -0.05
CA PRO A 166 -0.27 -10.31 0.42
C PRO A 166 -1.56 -10.78 1.11
N ALA A 167 -2.19 -11.86 0.60
CA ALA A 167 -3.36 -12.44 1.21
C ALA A 167 -3.11 -12.97 2.63
N LEU A 168 -1.95 -13.61 2.85
CA LEU A 168 -1.54 -14.11 4.15
C LEU A 168 -1.27 -12.98 5.15
N ALA A 169 -0.64 -11.89 4.69
CA ALA A 169 -0.37 -10.71 5.51
C ALA A 169 -1.62 -9.89 5.85
N GLN A 170 -2.68 -9.98 5.03
CA GLN A 170 -3.75 -8.97 5.03
C GLN A 170 -4.46 -8.81 6.38
N ARG A 171 -4.65 -9.91 7.13
CA ARG A 171 -5.27 -9.84 8.47
C ARG A 171 -4.47 -8.95 9.43
N TYR A 172 -3.15 -9.01 9.36
CA TYR A 172 -2.26 -8.21 10.20
C TYR A 172 -2.16 -6.78 9.66
N MET A 173 -2.13 -6.60 8.34
CA MET A 173 -2.21 -5.29 7.71
C MET A 173 -3.44 -4.50 8.14
N LYS A 174 -4.61 -5.13 8.21
CA LYS A 174 -5.83 -4.50 8.75
C LYS A 174 -5.67 -4.00 10.19
N ARG A 175 -4.94 -4.75 11.03
CA ARG A 175 -4.67 -4.34 12.41
C ARG A 175 -3.68 -3.19 12.51
N ILE A 176 -2.69 -3.15 11.61
CA ILE A 176 -1.66 -2.10 11.58
C ILE A 176 -2.25 -0.80 11.02
N THR A 177 -2.96 -0.89 9.89
CA THR A 177 -3.42 0.26 9.12
C THR A 177 -4.82 0.74 9.51
N GLY A 178 -5.63 -0.11 10.13
CA GLY A 178 -7.03 0.17 10.45
C GLY A 178 -7.99 0.07 9.26
N THR A 179 -7.49 -0.09 8.03
CA THR A 179 -8.30 -0.20 6.80
C THR A 179 -7.96 -1.47 6.01
N ASP A 180 -8.69 -1.73 4.92
CA ASP A 180 -8.45 -2.89 4.02
C ASP A 180 -7.97 -2.47 2.62
N ASP A 181 -7.57 -1.20 2.47
CA ASP A 181 -7.29 -0.56 1.18
C ASP A 181 -5.92 -0.91 0.64
N ILE A 182 -4.96 -1.15 1.55
CA ILE A 182 -3.56 -1.40 1.22
C ILE A 182 -3.20 -2.81 1.69
N ALA A 183 -2.47 -3.51 0.85
CA ALA A 183 -1.92 -4.82 1.16
C ALA A 183 -0.40 -4.76 1.31
N PHE A 184 0.18 -5.85 1.81
CA PHE A 184 1.62 -5.95 1.98
C PHE A 184 2.27 -6.69 0.83
N GLY A 185 3.20 -6.04 0.14
CA GLY A 185 3.90 -6.56 -1.03
C GLY A 185 5.39 -6.66 -0.77
N HIS A 186 5.84 -7.61 0.04
CA HIS A 186 7.27 -7.87 0.25
C HIS A 186 7.49 -9.34 0.56
N PHE A 187 8.57 -9.93 0.04
CA PHE A 187 8.87 -11.37 0.14
C PHE A 187 9.52 -11.78 1.48
N GLY A 188 9.04 -11.20 2.58
CA GLY A 188 9.36 -11.63 3.95
C GLY A 188 8.11 -11.93 4.78
N THR A 189 6.96 -12.10 4.12
CA THR A 189 5.63 -12.17 4.71
C THR A 189 5.49 -13.28 5.74
N LEU A 190 6.09 -14.47 5.52
CA LEU A 190 6.06 -15.55 6.50
C LEU A 190 6.68 -15.13 7.84
N GLY A 191 7.77 -14.36 7.81
CA GLY A 191 8.40 -13.82 9.01
C GLY A 191 7.51 -12.81 9.74
N TYR A 192 6.81 -11.95 8.98
CA TYR A 192 5.92 -10.93 9.55
C TYR A 192 4.67 -11.54 10.17
N VAL A 193 4.09 -12.52 9.48
CA VAL A 193 2.92 -13.28 9.93
C VAL A 193 3.28 -14.13 11.15
N LEU A 194 4.45 -14.77 11.16
CA LEU A 194 4.99 -15.46 12.34
C LEU A 194 5.10 -14.50 13.53
N SER A 195 5.69 -13.32 13.31
CA SER A 195 5.82 -12.29 14.36
C SER A 195 4.46 -11.84 14.89
N GLY A 196 3.51 -11.54 14.01
CA GLY A 196 2.15 -11.17 14.40
C GLY A 196 1.39 -12.30 15.10
N TRP A 197 1.61 -13.55 14.71
CA TRP A 197 1.03 -14.70 15.41
C TRP A 197 1.61 -14.85 16.81
N ILE A 198 2.94 -14.81 16.97
CA ILE A 198 3.63 -14.83 18.27
C ILE A 198 3.14 -13.68 19.16
N GLY A 199 2.99 -12.48 18.60
CA GLY A 199 2.45 -11.34 19.33
C GLY A 199 1.05 -11.61 19.90
N SER A 200 0.17 -12.24 19.12
CA SER A 200 -1.18 -12.58 19.58
C SER A 200 -1.21 -13.63 20.71
N VAL A 201 -0.19 -14.46 20.82
CA VAL A 201 -0.08 -15.52 21.84
C VAL A 201 0.66 -15.01 23.09
N CYS A 202 1.84 -14.42 22.90
CA CYS A 202 2.78 -14.07 23.98
C CYS A 202 2.62 -12.61 24.48
N GLY A 203 1.87 -11.77 23.76
CA GLY A 203 1.79 -10.33 24.01
C GLY A 203 0.52 -9.83 24.69
N LYS A 204 -0.37 -10.71 25.18
CA LYS A 204 -1.61 -10.31 25.86
C LYS A 204 -1.33 -9.35 27.03
N GLY A 205 -2.01 -8.20 27.04
CA GLY A 205 -1.86 -7.17 28.07
C GLY A 205 -0.55 -6.34 27.98
N SER A 206 0.26 -6.52 26.94
CA SER A 206 1.46 -5.71 26.73
C SER A 206 1.10 -4.34 26.13
N ARG A 207 1.60 -3.27 26.74
CA ARG A 207 1.51 -1.90 26.19
C ARG A 207 2.19 -1.80 24.84
N SER A 208 1.79 -0.80 24.05
CA SER A 208 2.44 -0.55 22.76
C SER A 208 3.91 -0.13 22.95
N THR A 209 4.75 -0.44 21.97
CA THR A 209 6.10 0.13 21.86
C THR A 209 6.07 1.64 21.64
N GLU A 210 4.98 2.17 21.07
CA GLU A 210 4.82 3.60 20.82
C GLU A 210 4.61 4.42 22.11
N GLU A 211 4.30 3.76 23.23
CA GLU A 211 4.27 4.37 24.56
C GLU A 211 5.67 4.44 25.22
N MET A 212 6.75 4.08 24.50
CA MET A 212 8.13 4.13 25.00
C MET A 212 8.81 5.45 24.63
N ASN A 213 9.53 6.02 25.58
CA ASN A 213 10.45 7.14 25.31
C ASN A 213 11.79 6.60 24.83
N LEU A 214 11.93 6.40 23.52
CA LEU A 214 13.20 5.99 22.91
C LEU A 214 14.18 7.19 22.78
N PRO A 215 15.50 6.98 22.96
CA PRO A 215 16.46 8.05 22.81
C PRO A 215 16.51 8.57 21.37
N LYS A 216 16.35 9.88 21.18
CA LYS A 216 16.42 10.55 19.87
C LYS A 216 17.74 10.28 19.13
N ASN A 217 18.81 10.00 19.88
CA ASN A 217 20.14 9.74 19.36
C ASN A 217 20.23 8.43 18.54
N LEU A 218 19.27 7.51 18.65
CA LEU A 218 19.24 6.27 17.85
C LEU A 218 18.48 6.42 16.52
N SER A 219 17.97 7.61 16.22
CA SER A 219 17.19 7.86 15.01
C SER A 219 17.99 7.74 13.71
N PHE A 220 19.32 7.91 13.74
CA PHE A 220 20.18 7.73 12.56
C PHE A 220 20.17 6.29 12.03
N LEU A 221 19.84 5.29 12.88
CA LEU A 221 19.69 3.89 12.47
C LEU A 221 18.51 3.69 11.50
N ARG A 222 17.64 4.69 11.32
CA ARG A 222 16.57 4.67 10.32
C ARG A 222 17.06 4.93 8.89
N ASP A 223 18.24 5.52 8.73
CA ASP A 223 18.89 5.63 7.44
C ASP A 223 19.56 4.30 7.11
N SER A 224 19.10 3.65 6.04
CA SER A 224 19.59 2.32 5.66
C SER A 224 21.08 2.33 5.33
N SER A 225 21.60 3.38 4.67
CA SER A 225 23.01 3.46 4.30
C SER A 225 23.90 3.61 5.53
N ILE A 226 23.50 4.46 6.49
CA ILE A 226 24.21 4.62 7.77
C ILE A 226 24.12 3.34 8.61
N SER A 227 22.95 2.71 8.70
CA SER A 227 22.81 1.46 9.46
C SER A 227 23.66 0.33 8.88
N ILE A 228 23.64 0.14 7.55
CA ILE A 228 24.43 -0.90 6.87
C ILE A 228 25.92 -0.68 7.11
N SER A 229 26.41 0.54 6.89
CA SER A 229 27.83 0.87 7.08
C SER A 229 28.30 0.60 8.51
N LEU A 230 27.55 1.03 9.53
CA LEU A 230 27.92 0.84 10.93
C LEU A 230 27.93 -0.63 11.35
N THR A 231 26.91 -1.39 10.99
CA THR A 231 26.86 -2.81 11.39
C THR A 231 27.87 -3.64 10.60
N MET A 232 28.07 -3.37 9.31
CA MET A 232 29.16 -4.00 8.57
C MET A 232 30.52 -3.64 9.15
N MET A 233 30.71 -2.40 9.62
CA MET A 233 31.96 -1.99 10.26
C MET A 233 32.22 -2.82 11.52
N ILE A 234 31.21 -3.07 12.34
CA ILE A 234 31.34 -3.97 13.51
C ILE A 234 31.72 -5.38 13.06
N ILE A 235 31.02 -5.95 12.07
CA ILE A 235 31.30 -7.31 11.58
C ILE A 235 32.73 -7.41 11.02
N TYR A 236 33.12 -6.47 10.16
CA TYR A 236 34.46 -6.42 9.58
C TYR A 236 35.56 -6.26 10.63
N LEU A 237 35.35 -5.40 11.63
CA LEU A 237 36.33 -5.21 12.71
C LEU A 237 36.51 -6.49 13.52
N ILE A 238 35.41 -7.17 13.89
CA ILE A 238 35.49 -8.45 14.60
C ILE A 238 36.22 -9.47 13.73
N MET A 239 35.87 -9.59 12.44
CA MET A 239 36.50 -10.55 11.53
C MET A 239 37.97 -10.25 11.28
N ALA A 240 38.35 -8.99 11.10
CA ALA A 240 39.74 -8.61 10.89
C ALA A 240 40.60 -8.88 12.14
N VAL A 241 40.04 -8.67 13.35
CA VAL A 241 40.70 -9.04 14.61
C VAL A 241 40.79 -10.56 14.76
N SER A 242 39.72 -11.30 14.48
CA SER A 242 39.69 -12.77 14.59
C SER A 242 40.59 -13.47 13.58
N ALA A 243 40.70 -12.96 12.36
CA ALA A 243 41.57 -13.51 11.32
C ALA A 243 43.05 -13.17 11.55
N GLY A 244 43.34 -12.15 12.36
CA GLY A 244 44.69 -11.73 12.71
C GLY A 244 45.31 -10.75 11.72
N ARG A 245 46.09 -9.82 12.28
CA ARG A 245 46.72 -8.71 11.54
C ARG A 245 47.50 -9.18 10.31
N GLU A 246 48.41 -10.13 10.50
CA GLU A 246 49.34 -10.56 9.44
C GLU A 246 48.61 -11.15 8.24
N TYR A 247 47.59 -11.96 8.48
CA TYR A 247 46.77 -12.55 7.41
C TYR A 247 46.03 -11.48 6.60
N VAL A 248 45.36 -10.54 7.27
CA VAL A 248 44.63 -9.46 6.59
C VAL A 248 45.56 -8.55 5.81
N GLU A 249 46.71 -8.17 6.40
CA GLU A 249 47.66 -7.24 5.79
C GLU A 249 48.35 -7.82 4.55
N SER A 250 48.68 -9.11 4.58
CA SER A 250 49.35 -9.81 3.47
C SER A 250 48.39 -10.29 2.38
N THR A 251 47.17 -10.68 2.72
CA THR A 251 46.25 -11.33 1.79
C THR A 251 45.29 -10.36 1.12
N PHE A 252 44.83 -9.32 1.83
CA PHE A 252 43.71 -8.49 1.36
C PHE A 252 44.03 -7.00 1.29
N SER A 253 44.71 -6.44 2.30
CA SER A 253 44.85 -4.98 2.39
C SER A 253 46.02 -4.41 1.59
N GLY A 254 46.89 -5.26 1.05
CA GLY A 254 48.10 -4.84 0.33
C GLY A 254 49.08 -4.06 1.23
N GLY A 255 49.19 -4.45 2.50
CA GLY A 255 50.06 -3.80 3.49
C GLY A 255 49.45 -2.60 4.23
N GLN A 256 48.20 -2.22 3.93
CA GLN A 256 47.46 -1.22 4.72
C GLN A 256 47.07 -1.80 6.08
N ASN A 257 46.99 -0.97 7.13
CA ASN A 257 46.54 -1.42 8.46
C ASN A 257 45.20 -2.18 8.41
N TYR A 258 45.15 -3.36 9.02
CA TYR A 258 44.01 -4.27 8.95
C TYR A 258 42.67 -3.68 9.47
N LEU A 259 42.69 -2.79 10.47
CA LEU A 259 41.47 -2.14 10.99
C LEU A 259 40.99 -1.03 10.06
N VAL A 260 41.91 -0.26 9.48
CA VAL A 260 41.57 0.76 8.48
C VAL A 260 40.97 0.09 7.25
N TYR A 261 41.56 -1.01 6.80
CA TYR A 261 41.03 -1.84 5.72
C TYR A 261 39.61 -2.33 6.05
N ALA A 262 39.39 -2.89 7.24
CA ALA A 262 38.08 -3.34 7.71
C ALA A 262 37.01 -2.25 7.65
N ILE A 263 37.32 -1.02 8.09
CA ILE A 263 36.39 0.13 8.02
C ILE A 263 36.08 0.52 6.58
N ILE A 264 37.09 0.61 5.71
CA ILE A 264 36.91 0.95 4.29
C ILE A 264 36.05 -0.10 3.61
N MET A 265 36.29 -1.38 3.85
CA MET A 265 35.53 -2.47 3.23
C MET A 265 34.07 -2.50 3.71
N ALA A 266 33.82 -2.18 4.98
CA ALA A 266 32.46 -2.03 5.49
C ALA A 266 31.68 -0.87 4.83
N ILE A 267 32.31 0.29 4.65
CA ILE A 267 31.72 1.43 3.95
C ILE A 267 31.55 1.09 2.45
N THR A 268 32.52 0.40 1.85
CA THR A 268 32.46 -0.06 0.45
C THR A 268 31.28 -1.00 0.22
N PHE A 269 31.01 -1.91 1.16
CA PHE A 269 29.81 -2.75 1.12
C PHE A 269 28.53 -1.89 1.08
N ALA A 270 28.42 -0.91 2.00
CA ALA A 270 27.27 -0.01 2.04
C ALA A 270 27.12 0.82 0.74
N ALA A 271 28.23 1.28 0.18
CA ALA A 271 28.26 2.00 -1.10
C ALA A 271 27.81 1.11 -2.27
N GLY A 272 28.27 -0.15 -2.32
CA GLY A 272 27.83 -1.13 -3.31
C GLY A 272 26.32 -1.36 -3.26
N VAL A 273 25.76 -1.59 -2.07
CA VAL A 273 24.30 -1.70 -1.86
C VAL A 273 23.58 -0.44 -2.34
N PHE A 274 24.08 0.75 -1.97
CA PHE A 274 23.47 2.01 -2.40
C PHE A 274 23.44 2.16 -3.93
N ILE A 275 24.52 1.85 -4.63
CA ILE A 275 24.59 1.89 -6.10
C ILE A 275 23.58 0.91 -6.72
N ILE A 276 23.49 -0.32 -6.20
CA ILE A 276 22.50 -1.31 -6.66
C ILE A 276 21.08 -0.75 -6.52
N LEU A 277 20.75 -0.15 -5.36
CA LEU A 277 19.43 0.43 -5.12
C LEU A 277 19.09 1.56 -6.10
N GLN A 278 20.06 2.39 -6.49
CA GLN A 278 19.83 3.43 -7.52
C GLN A 278 19.57 2.80 -8.89
N GLY A 279 20.35 1.78 -9.28
CA GLY A 279 20.13 1.05 -10.54
C GLY A 279 18.75 0.41 -10.62
N VAL A 280 18.35 -0.27 -9.54
CA VAL A 280 17.02 -0.88 -9.39
C VAL A 280 15.92 0.18 -9.49
N ARG A 281 16.03 1.33 -8.80
CA ARG A 281 15.04 2.42 -8.87
C ARG A 281 14.87 2.95 -10.29
N LEU A 282 15.96 3.10 -11.05
CA LEU A 282 15.91 3.54 -12.45
C LEU A 282 15.13 2.57 -13.34
N ILE A 283 15.34 1.25 -13.17
CA ILE A 283 14.60 0.21 -13.91
C ILE A 283 13.10 0.27 -13.57
N LEU A 284 12.78 0.36 -12.28
CA LEU A 284 11.40 0.26 -11.81
C LEU A 284 10.57 1.52 -12.06
N ALA A 285 11.20 2.69 -12.16
CA ALA A 285 10.52 3.94 -12.46
C ALA A 285 9.76 3.90 -13.79
N GLU A 286 10.15 3.02 -14.71
CA GLU A 286 9.53 2.87 -16.02
C GLU A 286 8.61 1.64 -16.07
N ILE A 287 9.02 0.54 -15.41
CA ILE A 287 8.28 -0.73 -15.43
C ILE A 287 7.06 -0.69 -14.50
N VAL A 288 7.19 -0.23 -13.25
CA VAL A 288 6.08 -0.30 -12.28
C VAL A 288 4.89 0.59 -12.67
N PRO A 289 5.08 1.87 -13.07
CA PRO A 289 3.98 2.72 -13.54
C PRO A 289 3.26 2.16 -14.76
N ALA A 290 3.99 1.47 -15.64
CA ALA A 290 3.39 0.79 -16.78
C ALA A 290 2.36 -0.24 -16.32
N PHE A 291 2.72 -1.07 -15.34
CA PHE A 291 1.85 -2.13 -14.85
C PHE A 291 0.75 -1.64 -13.89
N THR A 292 0.98 -0.61 -13.06
CA THR A 292 -0.09 -0.01 -12.22
C THR A 292 -1.19 0.60 -13.07
N GLY A 293 -0.84 1.36 -14.11
CA GLY A 293 -1.84 1.98 -15.00
C GLY A 293 -2.72 0.96 -15.74
N PHE A 294 -2.19 -0.24 -16.02
CA PHE A 294 -2.98 -1.34 -16.58
C PHE A 294 -3.79 -2.09 -15.51
N SER A 295 -3.21 -2.38 -14.36
CA SER A 295 -3.85 -3.21 -13.33
C SER A 295 -5.09 -2.53 -12.74
N GLU A 296 -5.07 -1.22 -12.52
CA GLU A 296 -6.21 -0.44 -12.02
C GLU A 296 -7.42 -0.48 -12.97
N LYS A 297 -7.19 -0.55 -14.29
CA LYS A 297 -8.26 -0.67 -15.29
C LYS A 297 -8.77 -2.09 -15.42
N LEU A 298 -7.88 -3.08 -15.28
CA LEU A 298 -8.19 -4.48 -15.56
C LEU A 298 -8.78 -5.22 -14.37
N VAL A 299 -8.42 -4.85 -13.14
CA VAL A 299 -8.82 -5.55 -11.91
C VAL A 299 -9.67 -4.65 -11.01
N PRO A 300 -11.00 -4.82 -11.02
CA PRO A 300 -11.89 -4.11 -10.11
C PRO A 300 -11.59 -4.48 -8.65
N ASN A 301 -11.60 -3.47 -7.77
CA ASN A 301 -11.33 -3.60 -6.35
C ASN A 301 -9.94 -4.18 -6.03
N ALA A 302 -8.97 -3.93 -6.91
CA ALA A 302 -7.58 -4.26 -6.67
C ALA A 302 -7.05 -3.54 -5.42
N ARG A 303 -6.32 -4.27 -4.60
CA ARG A 303 -5.59 -3.79 -3.43
C ARG A 303 -4.12 -3.68 -3.81
N PRO A 304 -3.55 -2.48 -3.85
CA PRO A 304 -2.12 -2.31 -4.07
C PRO A 304 -1.37 -2.93 -2.89
N ALA A 305 -0.51 -3.92 -3.18
CA ALA A 305 0.39 -4.52 -2.21
C ALA A 305 1.74 -3.78 -2.27
N LEU A 306 2.04 -3.05 -1.19
CA LEU A 306 3.13 -2.09 -1.10
C LEU A 306 4.27 -2.60 -0.22
N ASP A 307 5.44 -2.03 -0.44
CA ASP A 307 6.70 -2.41 0.19
C ASP A 307 6.71 -2.18 1.71
N CYS A 308 7.67 -2.81 2.39
CA CYS A 308 7.80 -2.83 3.83
C CYS A 308 7.80 -1.47 4.54
N PRO A 309 8.35 -0.37 4.00
CA PRO A 309 8.28 0.92 4.69
C PRO A 309 6.85 1.46 4.83
N VAL A 310 5.87 0.90 4.12
CA VAL A 310 4.46 1.31 4.23
C VAL A 310 3.93 1.18 5.66
N VAL A 311 4.46 0.23 6.45
CA VAL A 311 4.03 0.03 7.85
C VAL A 311 4.83 0.84 8.88
N TYR A 312 5.97 1.42 8.50
CA TYR A 312 6.87 2.09 9.46
C TYR A 312 6.26 3.33 10.12
N PRO A 313 5.50 4.19 9.41
CA PRO A 313 4.85 5.34 10.03
C PRO A 313 3.82 4.97 11.10
N TYR A 314 3.26 3.76 11.05
CA TYR A 314 2.23 3.31 12.00
C TYR A 314 2.80 2.89 13.36
N ALA A 315 4.07 2.45 13.40
CA ALA A 315 4.74 2.12 14.66
C ALA A 315 6.27 2.35 14.59
N PRO A 316 6.74 3.62 14.60
CA PRO A 316 8.15 3.95 14.46
C PRO A 316 9.07 3.45 15.59
N ASN A 317 8.56 3.24 16.80
CA ASN A 317 9.34 2.61 17.88
C ASN A 317 9.44 1.10 17.68
N ALA A 318 8.35 0.46 17.20
CA ALA A 318 8.36 -0.95 16.86
C ALA A 318 9.37 -1.29 15.75
N VAL A 319 9.60 -0.37 14.80
CA VAL A 319 10.65 -0.50 13.76
C VAL A 319 12.02 -0.70 14.38
N LEU A 320 12.42 0.19 15.30
CA LEU A 320 13.75 0.11 15.92
C LEU A 320 13.89 -1.14 16.80
N ILE A 321 12.87 -1.42 17.62
CA ILE A 321 12.86 -2.60 18.50
C ILE A 321 12.89 -3.89 17.68
N GLY A 322 12.10 -3.94 16.60
CA GLY A 322 12.07 -5.06 15.67
C GLY A 322 13.42 -5.33 15.04
N PHE A 323 14.10 -4.29 14.55
CA PHE A 323 15.47 -4.42 14.04
C PHE A 323 16.42 -5.03 15.07
N LEU A 324 16.48 -4.48 16.29
CA LEU A 324 17.41 -4.92 17.33
C LEU A 324 17.15 -6.38 17.75
N PHE A 325 15.89 -6.76 17.95
CA PHE A 325 15.55 -8.12 18.37
C PHE A 325 15.66 -9.14 17.24
N SER A 326 15.37 -8.75 16.00
CA SER A 326 15.65 -9.58 14.83
C SER A 326 17.15 -9.83 14.69
N PHE A 327 17.98 -8.80 14.81
CA PHE A 327 19.44 -8.94 14.75
C PHE A 327 19.97 -9.84 15.87
N LEU A 328 19.45 -9.68 17.09
CA LEU A 328 19.75 -10.59 18.20
C LEU A 328 19.34 -12.05 17.89
N GLY A 329 18.17 -12.25 17.29
CA GLY A 329 17.72 -13.55 16.80
C GLY A 329 18.69 -14.14 15.79
N GLY A 330 19.20 -13.33 14.87
CA GLY A 330 20.24 -13.73 13.92
C GLY A 330 21.53 -14.16 14.60
N LEU A 331 22.01 -13.42 15.61
CA LEU A 331 23.22 -13.78 16.36
C LEU A 331 23.07 -15.12 17.10
N VAL A 332 21.90 -15.35 17.70
CA VAL A 332 21.58 -16.65 18.31
C VAL A 332 21.52 -17.76 17.26
N GLY A 333 20.90 -17.48 16.11
CA GLY A 333 20.87 -18.40 14.98
C GLY A 333 22.25 -18.78 14.47
N LEU A 334 23.15 -17.79 14.32
CA LEU A 334 24.56 -18.00 13.96
C LEU A 334 25.26 -18.93 14.94
N PHE A 335 25.10 -18.69 16.25
CA PHE A 335 25.67 -19.55 17.28
C PHE A 335 25.15 -21.00 17.17
N LEU A 336 23.84 -21.17 16.97
CA LEU A 336 23.22 -22.49 16.81
C LEU A 336 23.71 -23.20 15.54
N CYS A 337 23.85 -22.51 14.42
CA CYS A 337 24.46 -23.08 13.22
C CYS A 337 25.87 -23.61 13.51
N GLY A 338 26.67 -22.89 14.30
CA GLY A 338 28.00 -23.34 14.72
C GLY A 338 27.98 -24.59 15.59
N GLN A 339 27.06 -24.67 16.55
CA GLN A 339 26.90 -25.87 17.38
C GLN A 339 26.49 -27.10 16.56
N PHE A 340 25.63 -26.92 15.56
CA PHE A 340 25.18 -28.00 14.67
C PHE A 340 26.11 -28.28 13.48
N LYS A 341 27.24 -27.55 13.37
CA LYS A 341 28.16 -27.61 12.23
C LYS A 341 27.47 -27.40 10.88
N TRP A 342 26.46 -26.54 10.87
CA TRP A 342 25.79 -26.08 9.65
C TRP A 342 26.56 -24.92 9.02
N VAL A 343 26.18 -24.56 7.79
CA VAL A 343 26.69 -23.34 7.15
C VAL A 343 26.37 -22.14 8.02
N LEU A 344 27.38 -21.32 8.30
CA LEU A 344 27.26 -20.17 9.19
C LEU A 344 26.65 -19.00 8.44
N ILE A 345 25.45 -18.61 8.88
CA ILE A 345 24.73 -17.47 8.31
C ILE A 345 24.98 -16.26 9.20
N LEU A 346 25.79 -15.33 8.71
CA LEU A 346 26.12 -14.11 9.42
C LEU A 346 24.92 -13.14 9.36
N PRO A 347 24.47 -12.59 10.50
CA PRO A 347 23.33 -11.68 10.56
C PRO A 347 23.53 -10.43 9.67
N GLY A 348 22.79 -10.39 8.55
CA GLY A 348 22.84 -9.27 7.62
C GLY A 348 22.03 -8.05 8.12
N VAL A 349 22.64 -6.88 8.08
CA VAL A 349 21.99 -5.62 8.53
C VAL A 349 20.73 -5.31 7.75
N VAL A 350 20.79 -5.44 6.42
CA VAL A 350 19.67 -5.15 5.50
C VAL A 350 18.45 -5.99 5.85
N PRO A 351 18.51 -7.33 5.85
CA PRO A 351 17.35 -8.13 6.19
C PRO A 351 16.90 -7.95 7.63
N HIS A 352 17.81 -7.85 8.60
CA HIS A 352 17.39 -7.61 9.99
C HIS A 352 16.76 -6.22 10.18
N PHE A 353 17.21 -5.21 9.44
CA PHE A 353 16.58 -3.89 9.46
C PHE A 353 15.21 -3.93 8.79
N PHE A 354 15.12 -4.27 7.50
CA PHE A 354 13.85 -4.20 6.78
C PHE A 354 12.86 -5.28 7.23
N THR A 355 13.28 -6.55 7.25
CA THR A 355 12.39 -7.63 7.68
C THR A 355 12.16 -7.63 9.18
N GLY A 356 13.21 -7.33 9.97
CA GLY A 356 13.07 -7.28 11.43
C GLY A 356 12.26 -6.10 11.91
N ALA A 357 12.43 -4.91 11.34
CA ALA A 357 11.56 -3.77 11.64
C ALA A 357 10.11 -4.06 11.33
N THR A 358 9.84 -4.61 10.14
CA THR A 358 8.49 -5.01 9.73
C THR A 358 7.90 -6.05 10.67
N ALA A 359 8.67 -7.08 11.02
CA ALA A 359 8.28 -8.08 11.99
C ALA A 359 7.96 -7.43 13.36
N GLY A 360 8.76 -6.43 13.79
CA GLY A 360 8.49 -5.63 14.98
C GLY A 360 7.13 -4.93 14.93
N VAL A 361 6.79 -4.29 13.80
CA VAL A 361 5.48 -3.63 13.60
C VAL A 361 4.32 -4.63 13.66
N PHE A 362 4.44 -5.78 12.98
CA PHE A 362 3.42 -6.84 13.00
C PHE A 362 3.24 -7.44 14.40
N GLY A 363 4.33 -7.67 15.11
CA GLY A 363 4.34 -8.14 16.50
C GLY A 363 3.73 -7.10 17.45
N ASN A 364 4.04 -5.81 17.27
CA ASN A 364 3.48 -4.72 18.07
C ASN A 364 1.97 -4.60 17.91
N ALA A 365 1.47 -4.67 16.67
CA ALA A 365 0.05 -4.56 16.36
C ALA A 365 -0.81 -5.69 16.95
N THR A 366 -0.19 -6.78 17.41
CA THR A 366 -0.89 -7.95 17.95
C THR A 366 -0.56 -8.25 19.40
N GLY A 367 0.57 -7.76 19.91
CA GLY A 367 1.08 -8.12 21.22
C GLY A 367 1.95 -7.05 21.90
N GLY A 368 1.89 -5.79 21.46
CA GLY A 368 2.62 -4.66 22.05
C GLY A 368 4.13 -4.89 22.10
N ARG A 369 4.78 -4.39 23.15
CA ARG A 369 6.25 -4.53 23.36
C ARG A 369 6.72 -5.98 23.30
N ARG A 370 6.03 -6.89 23.99
CA ARG A 370 6.40 -8.31 24.02
C ARG A 370 6.27 -8.95 22.64
N GLY A 371 5.19 -8.64 21.92
CA GLY A 371 5.00 -9.12 20.55
C GLY A 371 6.07 -8.61 19.60
N ALA A 372 6.40 -7.32 19.66
CA ALA A 372 7.46 -6.72 18.85
C ALA A 372 8.83 -7.38 19.09
N MET A 373 9.20 -7.61 20.35
CA MET A 373 10.49 -8.20 20.72
C MET A 373 10.58 -9.69 20.36
N ILE A 374 9.64 -10.51 20.86
CA ILE A 374 9.69 -11.98 20.69
C ILE A 374 9.40 -12.35 19.23
N GLY A 375 8.44 -11.66 18.60
CA GLY A 375 8.09 -11.91 17.21
C GLY A 375 9.21 -11.54 16.24
N ALA A 376 9.87 -10.39 16.44
CA ALA A 376 11.02 -10.02 15.62
C ALA A 376 12.24 -10.93 15.86
N PHE A 377 12.47 -11.37 17.09
CA PHE A 377 13.50 -12.37 17.40
C PHE A 377 13.26 -13.69 16.66
N ALA A 378 12.01 -14.17 16.64
CA ALA A 378 11.65 -15.37 15.88
C ALA A 378 11.81 -15.18 14.37
N ASN A 379 11.47 -14.00 13.84
CA ASN A 379 11.80 -13.64 12.45
C ASN A 379 13.32 -13.72 12.22
N GLY A 380 14.13 -13.18 13.12
CA GLY A 380 15.60 -13.23 13.08
C GLY A 380 16.14 -14.66 12.94
N LEU A 381 15.64 -15.59 13.75
CA LEU A 381 15.98 -17.02 13.64
C LEU A 381 15.53 -17.62 12.29
N LEU A 382 14.31 -17.28 11.85
CA LEU A 382 13.75 -17.79 10.61
C LEU A 382 14.60 -17.39 9.40
N ILE A 383 15.02 -16.12 9.31
CA ILE A 383 15.90 -15.61 8.25
C ILE A 383 17.36 -16.04 8.39
N THR A 384 17.71 -16.76 9.46
CA THR A 384 18.99 -17.46 9.61
C THR A 384 18.90 -18.90 9.11
N PHE A 385 17.84 -19.64 9.49
CA PHE A 385 17.75 -21.07 9.15
C PHE A 385 17.24 -21.34 7.74
N LEU A 386 16.33 -20.52 7.21
CA LEU A 386 15.82 -20.71 5.85
C LEU A 386 16.93 -20.63 4.78
N PRO A 387 17.88 -19.68 4.85
CA PRO A 387 19.03 -19.69 3.94
C PRO A 387 19.83 -20.99 3.96
N VAL A 388 20.10 -21.57 5.15
CA VAL A 388 20.83 -22.85 5.27
C VAL A 388 20.13 -23.95 4.45
N LEU A 389 18.80 -23.99 4.50
CA LEU A 389 17.99 -24.97 3.77
C LEU A 389 17.85 -24.65 2.28
N LEU A 390 18.00 -23.38 1.89
CA LEU A 390 17.91 -22.90 0.52
C LEU A 390 19.19 -23.15 -0.29
N LEU A 391 20.38 -23.00 0.32
CA LEU A 391 21.67 -23.11 -0.38
C LEU A 391 21.81 -24.37 -1.27
N PRO A 392 21.40 -25.59 -0.81
CA PRO A 392 21.55 -26.81 -1.60
C PRO A 392 20.73 -26.88 -2.90
N VAL A 393 19.80 -25.93 -3.13
CA VAL A 393 18.95 -25.91 -4.34
C VAL A 393 19.30 -24.76 -5.30
N LEU A 394 20.29 -23.92 -4.97
CA LEU A 394 20.70 -22.78 -5.78
C LEU A 394 21.78 -23.10 -6.83
N GLY A 395 22.27 -24.35 -6.90
CA GLY A 395 23.32 -24.74 -7.83
C GLY A 395 24.63 -23.97 -7.59
N ALA A 396 25.30 -23.55 -8.66
CA ALA A 396 26.62 -22.90 -8.57
C ALA A 396 26.61 -21.56 -7.81
N ILE A 397 25.50 -20.80 -7.85
CA ILE A 397 25.42 -19.53 -7.11
C ILE A 397 25.25 -19.75 -5.60
N GLY A 398 24.90 -20.97 -5.16
CA GLY A 398 24.84 -21.35 -3.75
C GLY A 398 26.21 -21.41 -3.07
N PHE A 399 27.31 -21.34 -3.84
CA PHE A 399 28.67 -21.23 -3.31
C PHE A 399 29.17 -19.79 -3.17
N ALA A 400 28.36 -18.80 -3.54
CA ALA A 400 28.69 -17.41 -3.29
C ALA A 400 28.68 -17.15 -1.77
N ASN A 401 29.52 -16.22 -1.31
CA ASN A 401 29.54 -15.77 0.10
C ASN A 401 28.29 -14.93 0.48
N THR A 402 27.21 -15.04 -0.31
CA THR A 402 25.92 -14.38 -0.11
C THR A 402 24.78 -15.24 -0.62
N THR A 403 23.56 -14.96 -0.15
CA THR A 403 22.35 -15.71 -0.50
C THR A 403 21.09 -14.87 -0.28
N PHE A 404 19.93 -15.38 -0.66
CA PHE A 404 18.65 -14.72 -0.43
C PHE A 404 18.33 -14.70 1.07
N SER A 405 17.87 -13.54 1.56
CA SER A 405 17.76 -13.27 2.99
C SER A 405 16.35 -13.39 3.55
N ASP A 406 15.33 -13.09 2.77
CA ASP A 406 13.99 -12.94 3.32
C ASP A 406 13.25 -14.28 3.34
N ALA A 407 12.35 -14.43 4.30
CA ALA A 407 11.72 -15.72 4.59
C ALA A 407 10.99 -16.34 3.39
N ASP A 408 10.36 -15.53 2.53
CA ASP A 408 9.57 -16.09 1.43
C ASP A 408 10.47 -16.56 0.27
N PHE A 409 11.65 -15.97 0.09
CA PHE A 409 12.66 -16.51 -0.83
C PHE A 409 13.08 -17.90 -0.39
N GLY A 410 13.41 -18.06 0.90
CA GLY A 410 13.70 -19.36 1.49
C GLY A 410 12.56 -20.36 1.27
N ALA A 411 11.34 -20.01 1.66
CA ALA A 411 10.20 -20.92 1.56
C ALA A 411 9.88 -21.33 0.11
N VAL A 412 9.74 -20.37 -0.80
CA VAL A 412 9.44 -20.64 -2.22
C VAL A 412 10.59 -21.42 -2.85
N GLY A 413 11.83 -21.02 -2.59
CA GLY A 413 13.01 -21.66 -3.16
C GLY A 413 13.19 -23.10 -2.68
N ILE A 414 13.02 -23.36 -1.37
CA ILE A 414 13.10 -24.72 -0.81
C ILE A 414 12.02 -25.63 -1.40
N VAL A 415 10.77 -25.15 -1.48
CA VAL A 415 9.67 -25.94 -2.05
C VAL A 415 9.94 -26.23 -3.52
N LEU A 416 10.25 -25.22 -4.31
CA LEU A 416 10.49 -25.37 -5.75
C LEU A 416 11.71 -26.24 -6.04
N GLY A 417 12.81 -26.00 -5.32
CA GLY A 417 14.05 -26.73 -5.47
C GLY A 417 13.94 -28.20 -5.06
N ASN A 418 13.16 -28.52 -4.04
CA ASN A 418 12.89 -29.90 -3.68
C ASN A 418 11.92 -30.58 -4.67
N LEU A 419 10.88 -29.89 -5.16
CA LEU A 419 10.03 -30.43 -6.23
C LEU A 419 10.86 -30.78 -7.47
N ALA A 420 11.81 -29.92 -7.84
CA ALA A 420 12.77 -30.13 -8.91
C ALA A 420 13.66 -31.37 -8.76
N ARG A 421 13.89 -31.85 -7.53
CA ARG A 421 14.67 -33.07 -7.30
C ARG A 421 13.89 -34.35 -7.60
N TYR A 422 12.55 -34.30 -7.49
CA TYR A 422 11.71 -35.50 -7.57
C TYR A 422 10.78 -35.53 -8.80
N LEU A 423 10.53 -34.37 -9.42
CA LEU A 423 9.60 -34.23 -10.53
C LEU A 423 10.30 -33.73 -11.78
N SER A 424 9.85 -34.21 -12.94
CA SER A 424 10.33 -33.70 -14.23
C SER A 424 9.81 -32.28 -14.50
N PRO A 425 10.47 -31.51 -15.40
CA PRO A 425 10.00 -30.18 -15.77
C PRO A 425 8.53 -30.14 -16.22
N PHE A 426 8.08 -31.15 -16.96
CA PHE A 426 6.68 -31.28 -17.38
C PHE A 426 5.73 -31.51 -16.21
N ALA A 427 6.10 -32.34 -15.24
CA ALA A 427 5.28 -32.60 -14.06
C ALA A 427 5.14 -31.35 -13.18
N ILE A 428 6.23 -30.60 -13.00
CA ILE A 428 6.22 -29.32 -12.27
C ILE A 428 5.33 -28.30 -12.99
N THR A 429 5.48 -28.18 -14.32
CA THR A 429 4.63 -27.29 -15.12
C THR A 429 3.16 -27.67 -14.97
N GLY A 430 2.83 -28.96 -15.07
CA GLY A 430 1.47 -29.47 -14.89
C GLY A 430 0.88 -29.15 -13.51
N LEU A 431 1.68 -29.32 -12.44
CA LEU A 431 1.28 -28.97 -11.09
C LEU A 431 1.01 -27.47 -10.93
N VAL A 432 1.91 -26.62 -11.45
CA VAL A 432 1.78 -25.16 -11.40
C VAL A 432 0.55 -24.69 -12.17
N VAL A 433 0.32 -25.23 -13.37
CA VAL A 433 -0.88 -24.93 -14.16
C VAL A 433 -2.13 -25.38 -13.42
N ALA A 434 -2.13 -26.57 -12.82
CA ALA A 434 -3.26 -27.05 -12.02
C ALA A 434 -3.56 -26.14 -10.83
N LEU A 435 -2.54 -25.67 -10.10
CA LEU A 435 -2.71 -24.70 -9.01
C LEU A 435 -3.21 -23.35 -9.52
N PHE A 436 -2.67 -22.87 -10.64
CA PHE A 436 -3.09 -21.62 -11.27
C PHE A 436 -4.54 -21.67 -11.74
N CYS A 437 -4.94 -22.79 -12.36
CA CYS A 437 -6.32 -23.04 -12.77
C CYS A 437 -7.23 -23.28 -11.58
N ALA A 438 -6.81 -23.98 -10.52
CA ALA A 438 -7.60 -24.21 -9.31
C ALA A 438 -7.91 -22.88 -8.60
N ALA A 439 -6.93 -21.97 -8.55
CA ALA A 439 -7.15 -20.61 -8.05
C ALA A 439 -8.30 -19.90 -8.80
N GLY A 440 -8.46 -20.14 -10.10
CA GLY A 440 -9.59 -19.64 -10.92
C GLY A 440 -10.85 -20.52 -10.94
N GLY A 441 -10.72 -21.84 -10.79
CA GLY A 441 -11.77 -22.84 -10.99
C GLY A 441 -12.67 -23.08 -9.78
N VAL A 442 -12.14 -22.88 -8.57
CA VAL A 442 -12.90 -22.98 -7.30
C VAL A 442 -14.05 -21.96 -7.23
N GLN A 443 -14.03 -20.94 -8.09
CA GLN A 443 -15.05 -19.88 -8.10
C GLN A 443 -16.32 -20.22 -8.91
N ARG A 444 -16.21 -20.88 -10.08
CA ARG A 444 -17.40 -21.20 -10.91
C ARG A 444 -18.39 -22.16 -10.25
N PHE A 445 -17.92 -22.96 -9.30
CA PHE A 445 -18.77 -23.89 -8.54
C PHE A 445 -19.47 -23.21 -7.35
N CYS A 446 -18.77 -22.28 -6.67
CA CYS A 446 -19.32 -21.51 -5.55
C CYS A 446 -20.31 -20.40 -5.96
N GLU A 447 -20.15 -19.80 -7.15
CA GLU A 447 -21.13 -18.83 -7.69
C GLU A 447 -22.48 -19.46 -8.02
N LYS A 448 -22.51 -20.76 -8.37
CA LYS A 448 -23.77 -21.49 -8.62
C LYS A 448 -24.54 -21.81 -7.33
N GLU A 449 -23.88 -22.10 -6.22
CA GLU A 449 -24.56 -22.35 -4.93
C GLU A 449 -25.06 -21.08 -4.23
N THR A 450 -24.38 -19.95 -4.43
CA THR A 450 -24.80 -18.67 -3.82
C THR A 450 -25.97 -17.99 -4.54
N CYS A 451 -26.23 -18.33 -5.80
CA CYS A 451 -27.41 -17.88 -6.54
C CYS A 451 -28.71 -18.58 -6.06
N GLY A 452 -28.62 -19.79 -5.53
CA GLY A 452 -29.77 -20.58 -5.06
C GLY A 452 -30.29 -20.25 -3.66
N ARG A 453 -29.56 -19.46 -2.86
CA ARG A 453 -29.91 -19.16 -1.45
C ARG A 453 -30.22 -17.70 -1.13
N ARG A 454 -30.12 -16.78 -2.11
CA ARG A 454 -30.46 -15.35 -1.93
C ARG A 454 -31.85 -14.96 -2.46
N ARG A 455 -32.85 -15.80 -2.21
CA ARG A 455 -34.28 -15.42 -2.30
C ARG A 455 -34.97 -15.70 -0.97
N ALA A 456 -34.53 -15.01 0.07
CA ALA A 456 -35.29 -14.80 1.31
C ALA A 456 -34.61 -13.67 2.10
N GLY A 457 -35.25 -12.50 2.17
CA GLY A 457 -34.84 -11.39 3.04
C GLY A 457 -34.15 -10.22 2.35
N GLU A 458 -34.82 -9.56 1.38
CA GLU A 458 -34.54 -8.14 1.13
C GLU A 458 -35.31 -7.32 2.18
N GLN A 459 -34.60 -6.76 3.15
CA GLN A 459 -35.06 -5.60 3.90
C GLN A 459 -34.38 -4.37 3.26
N ARG A 460 -34.95 -3.89 2.14
CA ARG A 460 -34.70 -2.50 1.72
C ARG A 460 -35.39 -1.61 2.76
N SER A 461 -34.70 -0.60 3.30
CA SER A 461 -35.39 0.40 4.13
C SER A 461 -36.47 1.06 3.27
N GLU A 462 -37.74 0.93 3.65
CA GLU A 462 -38.82 1.69 3.03
C GLU A 462 -38.48 3.18 3.08
N ILE A 463 -38.77 3.89 1.98
CA ILE A 463 -38.72 5.35 1.97
C ILE A 463 -39.66 5.80 3.10
N MET A 464 -39.14 6.59 4.04
CA MET A 464 -39.92 7.07 5.18
C MET A 464 -41.15 7.85 4.67
N ASN A 465 -42.12 8.18 5.51
CA ASN A 465 -43.18 9.16 5.22
C ASN A 465 -42.86 10.52 5.89
N VAL A 466 -43.67 11.55 5.62
CA VAL A 466 -43.43 12.92 6.16
C VAL A 466 -43.31 12.91 7.69
N GLN A 467 -44.19 12.19 8.38
CA GLN A 467 -44.17 12.13 9.84
C GLN A 467 -42.90 11.45 10.37
N GLU A 468 -42.44 10.40 9.71
CA GLU A 468 -41.21 9.68 10.06
C GLU A 468 -39.98 10.56 9.83
N VAL A 469 -39.91 11.31 8.73
CA VAL A 469 -38.82 12.26 8.47
C VAL A 469 -38.84 13.40 9.50
N THR A 470 -40.01 13.88 9.91
CA THR A 470 -40.14 14.86 11.00
C THR A 470 -39.62 14.30 12.33
N ASN A 471 -39.92 13.03 12.64
CA ASN A 471 -39.39 12.37 13.83
C ASN A 471 -37.86 12.23 13.75
N LEU A 472 -37.32 11.87 12.58
CA LEU A 472 -35.88 11.79 12.36
C LEU A 472 -35.20 13.16 12.58
N ALA A 473 -35.77 14.25 12.08
CA ALA A 473 -35.26 15.61 12.31
C ALA A 473 -35.23 15.95 13.82
N ARG A 474 -36.29 15.61 14.55
CA ARG A 474 -36.33 15.77 16.01
C ARG A 474 -35.22 14.95 16.68
N ASP A 475 -35.04 13.70 16.29
CA ASP A 475 -34.07 12.81 16.91
C ASP A 475 -32.63 13.26 16.64
N ILE A 476 -32.34 13.73 15.42
CA ILE A 476 -31.05 14.35 15.06
C ILE A 476 -30.80 15.58 15.95
N ARG A 477 -31.79 16.47 16.07
CA ARG A 477 -31.68 17.68 16.90
C ARG A 477 -31.35 17.34 18.35
N VAL A 478 -32.07 16.39 18.95
CA VAL A 478 -31.84 15.95 20.33
C VAL A 478 -30.46 15.33 20.49
N ALA A 479 -30.05 14.44 19.58
CA ALA A 479 -28.74 13.79 19.65
C ALA A 479 -27.60 14.82 19.51
N THR A 480 -27.71 15.77 18.59
CA THR A 480 -26.70 16.82 18.38
C THR A 480 -26.59 17.73 19.59
N LEU A 481 -27.72 18.13 20.20
CA LEU A 481 -27.72 18.94 21.41
C LEU A 481 -27.05 18.21 22.58
N LYS A 482 -27.34 16.90 22.76
CA LYS A 482 -26.69 16.09 23.79
C LYS A 482 -25.18 16.05 23.58
N SER A 483 -24.71 15.70 22.39
CA SER A 483 -23.28 15.65 22.08
C SER A 483 -22.54 16.96 22.31
N LEU A 484 -23.13 18.08 21.90
CA LEU A 484 -22.53 19.40 22.10
C LEU A 484 -22.55 19.84 23.57
N THR A 485 -23.62 19.50 24.30
CA THR A 485 -23.73 19.80 25.73
C THR A 485 -22.72 18.99 26.55
N ASP A 486 -22.58 17.69 26.23
CA ASP A 486 -21.61 16.80 26.87
C ASP A 486 -20.17 17.26 26.63
N LEU A 487 -19.88 17.81 25.44
CA LEU A 487 -18.59 18.41 25.10
C LEU A 487 -18.36 19.78 25.77
N GLY A 488 -19.44 20.52 26.04
CA GLY A 488 -19.41 21.84 26.71
C GLY A 488 -19.15 23.04 25.78
N PHE A 489 -18.84 22.83 24.50
CA PHE A 489 -18.66 23.89 23.50
C PHE A 489 -18.90 23.38 22.08
N GLY A 490 -19.07 24.28 21.11
CA GLY A 490 -19.19 23.94 19.69
C GLY A 490 -20.21 24.80 18.93
N HIS A 491 -20.51 24.40 17.69
CA HIS A 491 -21.30 25.21 16.76
C HIS A 491 -22.79 24.85 16.79
N TYR A 492 -23.49 25.26 17.84
CA TYR A 492 -24.91 24.97 18.03
C TYR A 492 -25.77 25.48 16.86
N GLY A 493 -25.76 26.80 16.60
CA GLY A 493 -26.62 27.39 15.57
C GLY A 493 -26.37 26.82 14.18
N GLY A 494 -25.10 26.70 13.78
CA GLY A 494 -24.71 26.11 12.50
C GLY A 494 -25.07 24.62 12.36
N SER A 495 -25.11 23.87 13.46
CA SER A 495 -25.52 22.45 13.44
C SER A 495 -27.05 22.30 13.42
N MET A 496 -27.78 23.13 14.17
CA MET A 496 -29.24 23.08 14.23
C MET A 496 -29.92 23.48 12.92
N SER A 497 -29.28 24.33 12.14
CA SER A 497 -29.81 24.87 10.88
C SER A 497 -29.95 23.83 9.76
N VAL A 498 -29.13 22.79 9.77
CA VAL A 498 -29.11 21.80 8.68
C VAL A 498 -29.93 20.55 8.95
N VAL A 499 -30.57 20.46 10.12
CA VAL A 499 -31.20 19.23 10.64
C VAL A 499 -32.33 18.73 9.74
N GLU A 500 -33.26 19.58 9.34
CA GLU A 500 -34.39 19.19 8.49
C GLU A 500 -33.90 18.72 7.11
N THR A 501 -32.93 19.41 6.54
CA THR A 501 -32.30 19.03 5.27
C THR A 501 -31.61 17.67 5.38
N LEU A 502 -30.84 17.43 6.45
CA LEU A 502 -30.21 16.13 6.71
C LEU A 502 -31.24 15.01 6.89
N ALA A 503 -32.34 15.27 7.62
CA ALA A 503 -33.41 14.31 7.81
C ALA A 503 -34.09 13.94 6.48
N VAL A 504 -34.39 14.92 5.63
CA VAL A 504 -34.98 14.68 4.30
C VAL A 504 -34.00 13.90 3.40
N LEU A 505 -32.72 14.28 3.39
CA LEU A 505 -31.71 13.62 2.57
C LEU A 505 -31.50 12.17 2.98
N TYR A 506 -31.22 11.90 4.26
CA TYR A 506 -30.92 10.56 4.77
C TYR A 506 -32.17 9.71 5.06
N GLY A 507 -33.34 10.33 5.16
CA GLY A 507 -34.62 9.64 5.42
C GLY A 507 -35.41 9.28 4.15
N ALA A 508 -35.30 10.09 3.10
CA ALA A 508 -36.23 9.98 1.96
C ALA A 508 -35.61 10.16 0.57
N VAL A 509 -34.53 10.95 0.41
CA VAL A 509 -34.05 11.34 -0.93
C VAL A 509 -32.85 10.54 -1.39
N MET A 510 -31.83 10.37 -0.54
CA MET A 510 -30.57 9.75 -0.93
C MET A 510 -30.70 8.23 -1.02
N LYS A 511 -30.13 7.65 -2.08
CA LYS A 511 -29.90 6.21 -2.19
C LYS A 511 -28.68 5.84 -1.35
N ILE A 512 -28.88 5.34 -0.14
CA ILE A 512 -27.80 4.99 0.79
C ILE A 512 -28.02 3.60 1.41
N ASP A 513 -26.94 2.99 1.87
CA ASP A 513 -26.96 1.80 2.71
C ASP A 513 -25.99 1.99 3.90
N PRO A 514 -26.49 2.17 5.13
CA PRO A 514 -25.65 2.27 6.33
C PRO A 514 -24.87 1.00 6.65
N ALA A 515 -25.32 -0.17 6.18
CA ALA A 515 -24.59 -1.43 6.31
C ALA A 515 -23.40 -1.50 5.33
N ASP A 516 -23.55 -0.88 4.16
CA ASP A 516 -22.52 -0.77 3.12
C ASP A 516 -22.26 0.70 2.70
N PRO A 517 -21.58 1.49 3.55
CA PRO A 517 -21.32 2.91 3.29
C PRO A 517 -20.35 3.16 2.14
N ASP A 518 -19.72 2.12 1.60
CA ASP A 518 -18.82 2.19 0.44
C ASP A 518 -19.51 1.67 -0.83
N TRP A 519 -20.82 1.42 -0.77
CA TRP A 519 -21.63 0.94 -1.89
C TRP A 519 -21.45 1.83 -3.13
N PRO A 520 -20.90 1.32 -4.25
CA PRO A 520 -20.51 2.16 -5.38
C PRO A 520 -21.64 2.91 -6.09
N GLU A 521 -22.91 2.49 -5.90
CA GLU A 521 -24.07 3.13 -6.55
C GLU A 521 -24.87 4.05 -5.62
N ARG A 522 -24.37 4.30 -4.41
CA ARG A 522 -25.05 5.20 -3.46
C ARG A 522 -24.88 6.67 -3.85
N ASP A 523 -25.77 7.50 -3.34
CA ASP A 523 -25.60 8.95 -3.42
C ASP A 523 -24.55 9.43 -2.41
N TYR A 524 -23.89 10.55 -2.72
CA TYR A 524 -22.82 11.14 -1.93
C TYR A 524 -23.29 12.45 -1.30
N PHE A 525 -22.83 12.74 -0.09
CA PHE A 525 -23.15 13.95 0.67
C PHE A 525 -21.89 14.65 1.20
N VAL A 526 -21.74 15.92 0.85
CA VAL A 526 -20.64 16.78 1.30
C VAL A 526 -21.19 17.91 2.18
N LEU A 527 -20.75 17.96 3.44
CA LEU A 527 -21.05 19.07 4.33
C LEU A 527 -19.93 20.12 4.25
N SER A 528 -20.01 21.05 3.28
CA SER A 528 -18.96 22.06 3.05
C SER A 528 -18.77 22.97 4.26
N LYS A 529 -19.88 23.39 4.89
CA LYS A 529 -19.89 24.05 6.20
C LYS A 529 -19.55 23.08 7.35
N GLY A 530 -18.34 22.54 7.32
CA GLY A 530 -17.90 21.41 8.15
C GLY A 530 -18.02 21.63 9.67
N HIS A 531 -18.11 22.87 10.14
CA HIS A 531 -18.35 23.16 11.56
C HIS A 531 -19.71 22.63 12.06
N ALA A 532 -20.66 22.34 11.15
CA ALA A 532 -21.92 21.65 11.44
C ALA A 532 -21.80 20.12 11.51
N GLY A 533 -20.58 19.58 11.51
CA GLY A 533 -20.26 18.14 11.61
C GLY A 533 -21.05 17.39 12.70
N PRO A 534 -21.25 17.94 13.91
CA PRO A 534 -22.04 17.26 14.95
C PRO A 534 -23.46 16.84 14.52
N ALA A 535 -24.13 17.64 13.68
CA ALA A 535 -25.44 17.28 13.13
C ALA A 535 -25.37 16.13 12.11
N LEU A 536 -24.33 16.13 11.27
CA LEU A 536 -24.08 15.03 10.34
C LEU A 536 -23.74 13.75 11.10
N TYR A 537 -22.90 13.81 12.13
CA TYR A 537 -22.57 12.63 12.94
C TYR A 537 -23.81 12.06 13.64
N SER A 538 -24.65 12.93 14.20
CA SER A 538 -25.92 12.52 14.82
C SER A 538 -26.83 11.82 13.80
N THR A 539 -26.91 12.36 12.59
CA THR A 539 -27.66 11.76 11.48
C THR A 539 -27.12 10.37 11.13
N LEU A 540 -25.81 10.25 10.94
CA LEU A 540 -25.15 9.00 10.58
C LEU A 540 -25.31 7.94 11.69
N ALA A 541 -25.18 8.31 12.96
CA ALA A 541 -25.38 7.42 14.10
C ALA A 541 -26.83 6.88 14.13
N ILE A 542 -27.82 7.77 14.01
CA ILE A 542 -29.25 7.39 14.01
C ILE A 542 -29.58 6.48 12.82
N LYS A 543 -28.97 6.73 11.66
CA LYS A 543 -29.12 5.86 10.48
C LYS A 543 -28.36 4.53 10.59
N GLY A 544 -27.56 4.31 11.64
CA GLY A 544 -26.87 3.04 11.87
C GLY A 544 -25.50 2.93 11.19
N TYR A 545 -24.87 4.04 10.80
CA TYR A 545 -23.49 4.03 10.32
C TYR A 545 -22.50 3.71 11.44
N PHE A 546 -22.84 4.00 12.69
CA PHE A 546 -22.06 3.62 13.87
C PHE A 546 -22.95 3.70 15.13
N PRO A 547 -22.55 3.03 16.23
CA PRO A 547 -23.27 3.08 17.50
C PRO A 547 -23.54 4.51 18.02
N MET A 548 -24.75 4.73 18.56
CA MET A 548 -25.18 6.03 19.10
C MET A 548 -24.29 6.51 20.25
N GLU A 549 -23.71 5.59 21.01
CA GLU A 549 -22.86 5.87 22.17
C GLU A 549 -21.59 6.64 21.77
N GLU A 550 -21.10 6.47 20.54
CA GLU A 550 -19.91 7.16 20.05
C GLU A 550 -20.11 8.68 19.98
N LEU A 551 -21.35 9.15 19.87
CA LEU A 551 -21.68 10.58 19.86
C LEU A 551 -21.23 11.30 21.14
N SER A 552 -21.05 10.58 22.25
CA SER A 552 -20.52 11.13 23.52
C SER A 552 -19.01 11.42 23.47
N THR A 553 -18.30 10.86 22.48
CA THR A 553 -16.86 11.04 22.29
C THR A 553 -16.51 12.23 21.38
N LEU A 554 -17.51 13.00 20.94
CA LEU A 554 -17.35 14.11 20.00
C LEU A 554 -16.15 14.99 20.36
N ASN A 555 -15.24 15.18 19.41
CA ASN A 555 -14.06 16.01 19.53
C ASN A 555 -13.13 15.69 20.73
N GLN A 556 -13.20 14.48 21.28
CA GLN A 556 -12.29 14.00 22.32
C GLN A 556 -11.10 13.22 21.71
N ASN A 557 -9.98 13.14 22.44
CA ASN A 557 -8.81 12.41 21.96
C ASN A 557 -9.13 10.93 21.69
N GLY A 558 -8.75 10.44 20.51
CA GLY A 558 -9.02 9.08 20.07
C GLY A 558 -10.42 8.85 19.48
N THR A 559 -11.26 9.89 19.41
CA THR A 559 -12.57 9.79 18.76
C THR A 559 -12.47 9.59 17.25
N ARG A 560 -13.52 8.98 16.69
CA ARG A 560 -13.80 8.95 15.26
C ARG A 560 -14.66 10.11 14.79
N LEU A 561 -15.09 11.00 15.71
CA LEU A 561 -15.97 12.14 15.47
C LEU A 561 -15.22 13.46 15.78
N PRO A 562 -14.24 13.87 14.95
CA PRO A 562 -13.52 15.14 15.14
C PRO A 562 -14.46 16.35 15.02
N SER A 563 -14.04 17.54 15.48
CA SER A 563 -14.86 18.77 15.42
C SER A 563 -15.43 19.12 14.04
N HIS A 564 -14.75 18.70 12.96
CA HIS A 564 -15.18 18.87 11.58
C HIS A 564 -15.12 17.52 10.85
N PRO A 565 -16.01 17.22 9.88
CA PRO A 565 -16.06 15.94 9.18
C PRO A 565 -14.71 15.52 8.63
N ASP A 566 -14.30 14.30 8.95
CA ASP A 566 -13.11 13.67 8.38
C ASP A 566 -13.49 12.32 7.79
N ARG A 567 -13.45 12.25 6.45
CA ARG A 567 -13.75 11.05 5.66
C ARG A 567 -12.93 9.85 6.11
N LEU A 568 -11.68 10.07 6.55
CA LEU A 568 -10.79 8.97 6.93
C LEU A 568 -11.08 8.43 8.33
N LYS A 569 -11.85 9.16 9.15
CA LYS A 569 -12.16 8.78 10.54
C LYS A 569 -13.61 8.38 10.74
N THR A 570 -14.55 9.12 10.16
CA THR A 570 -15.97 8.96 10.44
C THR A 570 -16.67 8.15 9.34
N ARG A 571 -17.19 6.97 9.70
CA ARG A 571 -17.94 6.11 8.78
C ARG A 571 -19.19 6.83 8.27
N GLY A 572 -19.34 6.92 6.95
CA GLY A 572 -20.46 7.61 6.28
C GLY A 572 -20.21 9.08 5.93
N VAL A 573 -19.03 9.63 6.25
CA VAL A 573 -18.60 10.96 5.79
C VAL A 573 -17.86 10.84 4.45
N ASP A 574 -18.35 11.54 3.43
CA ASP A 574 -17.82 11.40 2.06
C ASP A 574 -16.65 12.34 1.75
N ALA A 575 -16.49 13.42 2.52
CA ALA A 575 -15.43 14.40 2.33
C ALA A 575 -14.93 14.94 3.67
N THR A 576 -13.60 15.07 3.79
CA THR A 576 -12.99 15.84 4.87
C THR A 576 -13.21 17.33 4.60
N THR A 577 -13.82 18.03 5.53
CA THR A 577 -14.23 19.44 5.38
C THR A 577 -13.91 20.22 6.65
N GLY A 578 -13.97 21.56 6.59
CA GLY A 578 -13.71 22.44 7.74
C GLY A 578 -13.05 23.75 7.33
N SER A 579 -12.15 23.70 6.36
CA SER A 579 -11.79 24.89 5.58
C SER A 579 -12.97 25.22 4.67
N LEU A 580 -13.65 26.33 4.97
CA LEU A 580 -14.82 26.78 4.21
C LEU A 580 -14.46 27.00 2.73
N GLY A 581 -15.43 26.76 1.85
CA GLY A 581 -15.29 26.89 0.40
C GLY A 581 -14.69 25.68 -0.31
N GLN A 582 -14.00 24.78 0.40
CA GLN A 582 -13.37 23.62 -0.24
C GLN A 582 -14.34 22.47 -0.54
N GLY A 583 -15.37 22.27 0.31
CA GLY A 583 -16.31 21.16 0.16
C GLY A 583 -17.08 21.21 -1.15
N ILE A 584 -17.47 22.40 -1.63
CA ILE A 584 -18.16 22.54 -2.92
C ILE A 584 -17.26 22.19 -4.11
N SER A 585 -15.97 22.52 -4.08
CA SER A 585 -15.02 22.08 -5.12
C SER A 585 -14.91 20.56 -5.15
N ILE A 586 -14.85 19.92 -3.98
CA ILE A 586 -14.82 18.45 -3.86
C ILE A 586 -16.11 17.84 -4.42
N ALA A 587 -17.27 18.39 -4.07
CA ALA A 587 -18.56 17.92 -4.57
C ALA A 587 -18.68 18.04 -6.11
N GLY A 588 -18.16 19.14 -6.68
CA GLY A 588 -18.06 19.31 -8.14
C GLY A 588 -17.19 18.24 -8.80
N GLY A 589 -16.05 17.90 -8.20
CA GLY A 589 -15.17 16.82 -8.66
C GLY A 589 -15.83 15.44 -8.59
N MET A 590 -16.54 15.14 -7.49
CA MET A 590 -17.31 13.90 -7.34
C MET A 590 -18.39 13.76 -8.42
N ALA A 591 -19.16 14.82 -8.65
CA ALA A 591 -20.22 14.82 -9.64
C ALA A 591 -19.69 14.65 -11.07
N LEU A 592 -18.60 15.33 -11.41
CA LEU A 592 -17.92 15.15 -12.69
C LEU A 592 -17.41 13.73 -12.86
N SER A 593 -16.79 13.16 -11.83
CA SER A 593 -16.31 11.78 -11.82
C SER A 593 -17.43 10.78 -12.10
N HIS A 594 -18.58 10.91 -11.42
CA HIS A 594 -19.74 10.07 -11.68
C HIS A 594 -20.27 10.19 -13.10
N LYS A 595 -20.36 11.42 -13.62
CA LYS A 595 -20.80 11.69 -15.00
C LYS A 595 -19.86 11.06 -16.03
N LEU A 596 -18.55 11.23 -15.87
CA LEU A 596 -17.53 10.65 -16.76
C LEU A 596 -17.52 9.12 -16.70
N ALA A 597 -17.83 8.55 -15.54
CA ALA A 597 -17.93 7.11 -15.34
C ALA A 597 -19.29 6.51 -15.76
N GLY A 598 -20.23 7.31 -16.29
CA GLY A 598 -21.58 6.85 -16.67
C GLY A 598 -22.42 6.35 -15.49
N ARG A 599 -22.13 6.82 -14.28
CA ARG A 599 -22.82 6.40 -13.05
C ARG A 599 -24.05 7.28 -12.79
N ALA A 600 -25.13 6.65 -12.32
CA ALA A 600 -26.38 7.34 -12.01
C ALA A 600 -26.40 8.02 -10.62
N ASN A 601 -25.31 7.88 -9.85
CA ASN A 601 -25.16 8.45 -8.51
C ASN A 601 -25.33 9.98 -8.52
N ARG A 602 -25.99 10.50 -7.49
CA ARG A 602 -26.11 11.93 -7.23
C ARG A 602 -25.16 12.36 -6.13
N VAL A 603 -24.76 13.63 -6.20
CA VAL A 603 -23.98 14.30 -5.17
C VAL A 603 -24.82 15.43 -4.59
N PHE A 604 -24.81 15.55 -3.28
CA PHE A 604 -25.49 16.58 -2.52
C PHE A 604 -24.45 17.36 -1.71
N CYS A 605 -24.55 18.68 -1.67
CA CYS A 605 -23.61 19.51 -0.93
C CYS A 605 -24.34 20.61 -0.16
N ILE A 606 -24.06 20.77 1.14
CA ILE A 606 -24.54 21.93 1.92
C ILE A 606 -23.40 22.93 2.12
N VAL A 607 -23.64 24.17 1.75
CA VAL A 607 -22.75 25.33 1.98
C VAL A 607 -23.43 26.34 2.91
N GLY A 608 -22.64 27.02 3.74
CA GLY A 608 -23.13 28.14 4.55
C GLY A 608 -23.23 29.44 3.74
N ASP A 609 -24.14 30.33 4.08
CA ASP A 609 -24.23 31.66 3.47
C ASP A 609 -22.99 32.55 3.71
N GLY A 610 -22.41 32.53 4.92
CA GLY A 610 -21.12 33.17 5.19
C GLY A 610 -19.93 32.52 4.47
N GLU A 611 -20.00 31.21 4.21
CA GLU A 611 -19.00 30.47 3.42
C GLU A 611 -18.97 30.93 1.96
N LEU A 612 -20.07 31.50 1.43
CA LEU A 612 -20.12 32.05 0.08
C LEU A 612 -19.31 33.35 -0.09
N ASN A 613 -18.71 33.88 0.98
CA ASN A 613 -17.72 34.95 0.87
C ASN A 613 -16.40 34.45 0.26
N GLU A 614 -16.13 33.14 0.33
CA GLU A 614 -14.94 32.54 -0.27
C GLU A 614 -15.02 32.56 -1.81
N GLY A 615 -14.00 33.12 -2.45
CA GLY A 615 -13.89 33.15 -3.92
C GLY A 615 -13.92 31.75 -4.54
N GLN A 616 -13.35 30.78 -3.84
CA GLN A 616 -13.31 29.37 -4.25
C GLN A 616 -14.70 28.77 -4.49
N CYS A 617 -15.73 29.19 -3.73
CA CYS A 617 -17.10 28.76 -3.97
C CYS A 617 -17.57 29.12 -5.38
N TRP A 618 -17.27 30.35 -5.80
CA TRP A 618 -17.69 30.89 -7.10
C TRP A 618 -16.92 30.27 -8.26
N GLU A 619 -15.64 29.98 -8.09
CA GLU A 619 -14.86 29.17 -9.05
C GLU A 619 -15.48 27.78 -9.24
N ALA A 620 -15.86 27.12 -8.13
CA ALA A 620 -16.51 25.82 -8.17
C ALA A 620 -17.88 25.90 -8.87
N PHE A 621 -18.70 26.91 -8.60
CA PHE A 621 -19.98 27.10 -9.27
C PHE A 621 -19.82 27.30 -10.78
N GLN A 622 -18.86 28.12 -11.20
CA GLN A 622 -18.56 28.32 -12.62
C GLN A 622 -18.16 27.00 -13.29
N PHE A 623 -17.30 26.21 -12.64
CA PHE A 623 -16.89 24.89 -13.11
C PHE A 623 -18.06 23.91 -13.22
N ILE A 624 -18.91 23.83 -12.20
CA ILE A 624 -20.08 22.95 -12.13
C ILE A 624 -21.04 23.25 -13.28
N ALA A 625 -21.31 24.53 -13.54
CA ALA A 625 -22.18 24.96 -14.63
C ALA A 625 -21.56 24.71 -16.01
N HIS A 626 -20.26 25.01 -16.18
CA HIS A 626 -19.53 24.75 -17.42
C HIS A 626 -19.62 23.27 -17.83
N HIS A 627 -19.45 22.36 -16.88
CA HIS A 627 -19.53 20.91 -17.12
C HIS A 627 -20.95 20.33 -17.10
N ARG A 628 -21.98 21.16 -16.88
CA ARG A 628 -23.40 20.77 -16.83
C ARG A 628 -23.63 19.60 -15.86
N LEU A 629 -23.13 19.73 -14.63
CA LEU A 629 -23.21 18.67 -13.62
C LEU A 629 -24.60 18.65 -12.96
N ASN A 630 -25.60 18.20 -13.71
CA ASN A 630 -27.00 18.08 -13.27
C ASN A 630 -27.23 16.95 -12.24
N ASN A 631 -26.21 16.13 -11.99
CA ASN A 631 -26.17 15.14 -10.92
C ASN A 631 -25.65 15.70 -9.57
N LEU A 632 -25.31 17.00 -9.50
CA LEU A 632 -24.99 17.72 -8.26
C LEU A 632 -26.14 18.64 -7.85
N THR A 633 -26.53 18.55 -6.57
CA THR A 633 -27.50 19.46 -5.93
C THR A 633 -26.82 20.21 -4.80
N VAL A 634 -26.82 21.53 -4.87
CA VAL A 634 -26.24 22.42 -3.85
C VAL A 634 -27.35 22.98 -2.97
N PHE A 635 -27.13 23.00 -1.67
CA PHE A 635 -28.01 23.51 -0.65
C PHE A 635 -27.30 24.66 0.05
N VAL A 636 -27.81 25.88 -0.07
CA VAL A 636 -27.31 27.06 0.63
C VAL A 636 -28.14 27.25 1.89
N ASP A 637 -27.50 27.05 3.05
CA ASP A 637 -28.08 27.33 4.35
C ASP A 637 -28.08 28.85 4.60
N TRP A 638 -29.22 29.48 4.32
CA TRP A 638 -29.44 30.92 4.43
C TRP A 638 -30.02 31.28 5.81
N ASN A 639 -29.16 31.18 6.83
CA ASN A 639 -29.49 31.46 8.23
C ASN A 639 -29.16 32.90 8.67
N LYS A 640 -28.49 33.68 7.80
CA LYS A 640 -28.22 35.13 7.90
C LYS A 640 -27.22 35.51 8.99
N LEU A 641 -26.46 34.55 9.54
CA LEU A 641 -25.50 34.75 10.62
C LEU A 641 -24.13 34.13 10.29
N GLN A 642 -23.08 34.86 10.64
CA GLN A 642 -21.69 34.43 10.56
C GLN A 642 -21.08 34.43 11.97
N LEU A 643 -19.77 34.14 12.08
CA LEU A 643 -19.07 34.17 13.36
C LEU A 643 -19.12 35.54 14.04
N ASP A 644 -18.82 36.61 13.29
CA ASP A 644 -18.65 37.97 13.84
C ASP A 644 -19.93 38.83 13.83
N GLY A 645 -21.05 38.30 13.31
CA GLY A 645 -22.32 39.06 13.27
C GLY A 645 -23.27 38.63 12.16
N ARG A 646 -24.24 39.51 11.87
CA ARG A 646 -25.21 39.26 10.78
C ARG A 646 -24.51 39.35 9.43
N LEU A 647 -24.97 38.54 8.49
CA LEU A 647 -24.39 38.47 7.14
C LEU A 647 -24.24 39.86 6.50
N ASP A 648 -25.31 40.67 6.54
CA ASP A 648 -25.38 42.01 5.97
C ASP A 648 -24.47 43.05 6.65
N GLU A 649 -24.05 42.81 7.90
CA GLU A 649 -23.17 43.71 8.66
C GLU A 649 -21.69 43.40 8.41
N ILE A 650 -21.36 42.14 8.15
CA ILE A 650 -19.98 41.67 7.93
C ILE A 650 -19.63 41.75 6.45
N ILE A 651 -20.29 40.94 5.61
CA ILE A 651 -20.15 40.96 4.14
C ILE A 651 -21.50 40.62 3.54
N ARG A 652 -22.17 41.65 3.02
CA ARG A 652 -23.49 41.52 2.42
C ARG A 652 -23.46 40.62 1.18
N ALA A 653 -24.23 39.53 1.20
CA ALA A 653 -24.28 38.59 0.08
C ALA A 653 -25.09 39.08 -1.14
N PHE A 654 -25.80 40.21 -1.03
CA PHE A 654 -26.71 40.74 -2.06
C PHE A 654 -27.76 39.70 -2.50
N ASN A 655 -28.28 39.80 -3.72
CA ASN A 655 -29.23 38.81 -4.24
C ASN A 655 -28.49 37.52 -4.63
N LEU A 656 -28.50 36.52 -3.74
CA LEU A 656 -27.91 35.21 -4.01
C LEU A 656 -28.59 34.48 -5.16
N GLU A 657 -29.91 34.60 -5.31
CA GLU A 657 -30.60 33.89 -6.39
C GLU A 657 -30.10 34.37 -7.76
N ASP A 658 -29.95 35.69 -7.93
CA ASP A 658 -29.45 36.27 -9.17
C ASP A 658 -27.99 35.91 -9.41
N LYS A 659 -27.17 35.86 -8.36
CA LYS A 659 -25.78 35.38 -8.46
C LYS A 659 -25.72 33.92 -8.95
N PHE A 660 -26.46 33.01 -8.34
CA PHE A 660 -26.49 31.61 -8.78
C PHE A 660 -27.05 31.45 -10.20
N ARG A 661 -28.11 32.20 -10.56
CA ARG A 661 -28.64 32.22 -11.93
C ARG A 661 -27.60 32.72 -12.94
N ALA A 662 -26.85 33.77 -12.61
CA ALA A 662 -25.77 34.30 -13.43
C ALA A 662 -24.63 33.29 -13.63
N PHE A 663 -24.35 32.45 -12.63
CA PHE A 663 -23.38 31.36 -12.70
C PHE A 663 -23.94 30.08 -13.37
N GLY A 664 -25.18 30.11 -13.87
CA GLY A 664 -25.75 29.03 -14.68
C GLY A 664 -26.52 27.96 -13.91
N PHE A 665 -26.91 28.23 -12.66
CA PHE A 665 -27.74 27.34 -11.86
C PHE A 665 -29.23 27.59 -12.06
N GLU A 666 -30.02 26.52 -11.93
CA GLU A 666 -31.43 26.64 -11.61
C GLU A 666 -31.56 26.85 -10.10
N VAL A 667 -32.30 27.89 -9.71
CA VAL A 667 -32.42 28.33 -8.31
C VAL A 667 -33.85 28.19 -7.83
N VAL A 668 -34.02 27.54 -6.69
CA VAL A 668 -35.32 27.46 -6.01
C VAL A 668 -35.14 27.82 -4.54
N THR A 669 -36.03 28.70 -4.07
CA THR A 669 -36.06 29.14 -2.68
C THR A 669 -37.12 28.36 -1.90
N VAL A 670 -36.74 27.81 -0.75
CA VAL A 670 -37.63 27.02 0.11
C VAL A 670 -37.51 27.44 1.58
N LYS A 671 -38.55 27.16 2.36
CA LYS A 671 -38.51 27.33 3.82
C LYS A 671 -37.82 26.10 4.42
N GLY A 672 -36.66 26.29 5.05
CA GLY A 672 -35.76 25.21 5.45
C GLY A 672 -36.33 24.26 6.51
N ASP A 673 -37.25 24.75 7.34
CA ASP A 673 -37.93 23.97 8.39
C ASP A 673 -39.23 23.29 7.91
N ASP A 674 -39.67 23.55 6.68
CA ASP A 674 -40.87 22.95 6.07
C ASP A 674 -40.53 21.64 5.36
N ILE A 675 -40.39 20.55 6.14
CA ILE A 675 -40.13 19.20 5.61
C ILE A 675 -41.12 18.79 4.48
N PRO A 676 -42.45 18.97 4.63
CA PRO A 676 -43.40 18.73 3.54
C PRO A 676 -43.11 19.51 2.26
N GLY A 677 -42.69 20.77 2.38
CA GLY A 677 -42.32 21.62 1.25
C GLY A 677 -40.95 21.27 0.64
N CYS A 678 -39.99 20.83 1.45
CA CYS A 678 -38.61 20.52 1.04
C CYS A 678 -38.51 19.20 0.27
N TRP A 679 -39.15 18.14 0.75
CA TRP A 679 -38.97 16.80 0.18
C TRP A 679 -39.34 16.68 -1.30
N PRO A 680 -40.54 17.07 -1.78
CA PRO A 680 -40.91 16.94 -3.19
C PRO A 680 -39.94 17.71 -4.10
N ARG A 681 -39.37 18.79 -3.56
CA ARG A 681 -38.44 19.69 -4.23
C ARG A 681 -37.02 19.13 -4.28
N PHE A 682 -36.58 18.38 -3.26
CA PHE A 682 -35.24 17.76 -3.26
C PHE A 682 -35.16 16.50 -4.14
N ASN A 683 -36.31 15.93 -4.53
CA ASN A 683 -36.40 14.65 -5.23
C ASN A 683 -36.62 14.65 -6.77
N PRO A 684 -36.82 15.75 -7.53
CA PRO A 684 -37.19 15.61 -8.94
C PRO A 684 -36.01 15.14 -9.80
N TYR A 685 -36.15 13.96 -10.40
CA TYR A 685 -35.37 13.53 -11.55
C TYR A 685 -35.92 14.29 -12.77
N LEU A 686 -35.36 15.46 -13.05
CA LEU A 686 -35.67 16.20 -14.27
C LEU A 686 -34.47 16.10 -15.21
N PRO A 687 -34.67 15.86 -16.52
CA PRO A 687 -33.63 15.91 -17.54
C PRO A 687 -33.14 17.35 -17.81
N SER A 688 -32.94 18.13 -16.74
CA SER A 688 -32.36 19.47 -16.79
C SER A 688 -30.90 19.38 -17.25
N MET A 689 -30.52 20.25 -18.18
CA MET A 689 -29.12 20.40 -18.63
C MET A 689 -28.29 21.28 -17.69
N ARG A 690 -28.86 21.79 -16.58
CA ARG A 690 -28.18 22.68 -15.62
C ARG A 690 -28.06 22.03 -14.24
N ALA A 691 -27.05 22.45 -13.49
CA ALA A 691 -26.94 22.14 -12.06
C ALA A 691 -27.99 22.93 -11.25
N ARG A 692 -28.34 22.43 -10.07
CA ARG A 692 -29.39 23.02 -9.21
C ARG A 692 -28.80 23.54 -7.90
N ALA A 693 -29.20 24.75 -7.54
CA ALA A 693 -28.93 25.36 -6.25
C ALA A 693 -30.26 25.63 -5.53
N TRP A 694 -30.36 25.12 -4.31
CA TRP A 694 -31.49 25.35 -3.42
C TRP A 694 -31.06 26.37 -2.39
N LEU A 695 -31.72 27.52 -2.38
CA LEU A 695 -31.56 28.50 -1.32
C LEU A 695 -32.63 28.20 -0.28
N PHE A 696 -32.26 27.65 0.87
CA PHE A 696 -33.25 27.38 1.92
C PHE A 696 -32.95 28.26 3.13
N SER A 697 -33.96 29.04 3.52
CA SER A 697 -33.86 29.92 4.68
C SER A 697 -34.57 29.29 5.85
N ILE A 698 -33.92 29.31 7.00
CA ILE A 698 -34.57 29.00 8.27
C ILE A 698 -35.06 30.34 8.79
N ALA A 699 -36.32 30.65 8.49
CA ALA A 699 -37.03 31.83 8.99
C ALA A 699 -38.23 31.39 9.82
#